data_AF-A0A1Y4J4U6-F1
#
_entry.id   AF-A0A1Y4J4U6-F1
#
_cell.length_a   1.000
_cell.length_b   1.000
_cell.length_c   1.000
_cell.angle_alpha   90.00
_cell.angle_beta   90.00
_cell.angle_gamma   90.00
#
_symmetry.space_group_name_H-M   'P 1'
#
loop_
_entity.id
_entity.type
_entity.pdbx_description
1 polymer ?
#
loop_
_entity_poly.entity_id
_entity_poly.type
_entity_poly.pdbx_seq_one_letter_code
_entity_poly.pdbx_strand_id
1 'polypeptide(L)'
;MGESVFEVVKQSLTVREAAELYGIAVGRGGMACCPFHDDRHPSMKVDTRFHCFGCGADGDVIDFTARLYDLSPKEAAEKLAQDFDLSYDSKAPPRRSYVRQKSEAQVRKEKREHGWRVLTDYYHLLRKWEADYSPKTPDEDPHPRFLEAVQKKDYMAYLLDTFLDSSTEEQDQWIAEHTAEISAIEGRVNIMADKPTNRERLQQITAGIEQGIKELFESEKYMRYLSVMSRFHRYSVNNTMLIYMQKPDATLVAGYNKWKNQFERHVKRGEHGITIIAPTPFKKKIEEQKLDPDTKAPILDAEGKAVMEEREVEIPMFRPVKVFDVSQTDGKPLPELASTLSGSVQNYEAFMEALRRSAPVPLSVESMAAKMDGYFSPDQQRIAIREGMSEVQTVSAAVHEIAHSKLHNYAKAQEEAARAGDKEPPKKKDRNTEEVEAESISYAVCQYYGIQTGENSFGYIATWSQGKELPELRASLETINKAAGELIADIDRHYKVICKERGIDLTAAPEPQRDPIEQLAADIDQFSFDYDTYEYRDQVDNREDALRELTAALRSGDASGVRDWLQEIADENEPGEAATKAAELLDRLEQLVPEPDPNLVKMADEAMAMGIETTPPSTEYREALLVLDDTTYLHVQPCDTGWDYTLYDVATMKQLDGGQLDAPELPMSTAALKICEMHGMGGQSIQYAPLPIIETLQEAAVQQMQTAAKAAAPETTQLPDAPEQHLDEYPMPDPTLTQDDLEKCGYMDGDLLPLSKERAYELMERDLTVYIIQQGENPAMAFDTADLDAHDGIFAVTREEWEESPDFDAQVKARMDHQEEREQAFLDHKGDCFAIYQVKHTDELRDIRYEGLEWIKSIGQTVQRDNYDLVYTAPLAPGDLKGSVLDNLEYRFNNEHPADYRHPSMSVSDIVAIKRDGKVSCHYCDSFGFAEVPGFLPDNPLKNTEMAVEDDYGMIDGIINNGPKEQTVAQLEQQARSGQPISLMDLAAVAHREDRDKKKSVVEQLKSQPKPEHKKTAPKKSAEREI
;
A
#
# COMPACT_ATOMS: atom_id res chain seq x y z
N MET A 1 21.64 -31.91 -40.69
CA MET A 1 20.98 -30.87 -39.88
C MET A 1 22.10 -30.06 -39.28
N GLY A 2 22.22 -28.78 -39.63
CA GLY A 2 23.27 -27.92 -39.09
C GLY A 2 22.95 -27.55 -37.64
N GLU A 3 23.91 -27.70 -36.75
CA GLU A 3 23.78 -27.30 -35.34
C GLU A 3 23.77 -25.77 -35.24
N SER A 4 22.92 -25.23 -34.36
CA SER A 4 22.82 -23.79 -34.15
C SER A 4 24.03 -23.25 -33.38
N VAL A 5 24.42 -21.99 -33.62
CA VAL A 5 25.59 -21.37 -32.96
C VAL A 5 25.50 -21.43 -31.43
N PHE A 6 24.29 -21.33 -30.87
CA PHE A 6 24.06 -21.41 -29.43
C PHE A 6 24.29 -22.82 -28.88
N GLU A 7 23.82 -23.86 -29.57
CA GLU A 7 24.03 -25.26 -29.16
C GLU A 7 25.51 -25.62 -29.25
N VAL A 8 26.18 -25.26 -30.34
CA VAL A 8 27.62 -25.52 -30.54
C VAL A 8 28.44 -24.87 -29.43
N VAL A 9 28.17 -23.60 -29.11
CA VAL A 9 28.88 -22.87 -28.05
C VAL A 9 28.62 -23.47 -26.67
N LYS A 10 27.35 -23.74 -26.31
CA LYS A 10 27.02 -24.28 -24.98
C LYS A 10 27.50 -25.72 -24.76
N GLN A 11 27.63 -26.51 -25.82
CA GLN A 11 28.14 -27.88 -25.74
C GLN A 11 29.67 -27.95 -25.77
N SER A 12 30.33 -26.98 -26.42
CA SER A 12 31.77 -27.04 -26.67
C SER A 12 32.60 -26.19 -25.70
N LEU A 13 32.01 -25.20 -25.01
CA LEU A 13 32.74 -24.25 -24.19
C LEU A 13 32.18 -24.13 -22.78
N THR A 14 33.08 -24.04 -21.82
CA THR A 14 32.78 -23.70 -20.42
C THR A 14 33.05 -22.24 -20.14
N VAL A 15 32.42 -21.70 -19.09
CA VAL A 15 32.67 -20.31 -18.64
C VAL A 15 34.12 -20.12 -18.21
N ARG A 16 34.75 -21.17 -17.69
CA ARG A 16 36.16 -21.15 -17.32
C ARG A 16 37.08 -20.92 -18.52
N GLU A 17 36.86 -21.62 -19.61
CA GLU A 17 37.67 -21.48 -20.83
C GLU A 17 37.51 -20.09 -21.44
N ALA A 18 36.28 -19.56 -21.47
CA ALA A 18 36.01 -18.18 -21.88
C ALA A 18 36.69 -17.16 -20.97
N ALA A 19 36.60 -17.31 -19.65
CA ALA A 19 37.24 -16.41 -18.69
C ALA A 19 38.78 -16.42 -18.85
N GLU A 20 39.40 -17.59 -18.98
CA GLU A 20 40.85 -17.72 -19.16
C GLU A 20 41.32 -17.11 -20.50
N LEU A 21 40.58 -17.35 -21.60
CA LEU A 21 40.89 -16.76 -22.91
C LEU A 21 40.79 -15.23 -22.90
N TYR A 22 39.78 -14.69 -22.21
CA TYR A 22 39.56 -13.25 -22.09
C TYR A 22 40.42 -12.57 -21.01
N GLY A 23 41.41 -13.30 -20.44
CA GLY A 23 42.45 -12.75 -19.59
C GLY A 23 42.09 -12.66 -18.10
N ILE A 24 41.06 -13.39 -17.66
CA ILE A 24 40.63 -13.46 -16.27
C ILE A 24 41.28 -14.68 -15.61
N ALA A 25 42.11 -14.43 -14.58
CA ALA A 25 42.82 -15.48 -13.89
C ALA A 25 41.89 -16.28 -12.95
N VAL A 26 41.59 -17.52 -13.32
CA VAL A 26 40.77 -18.44 -12.51
C VAL A 26 41.68 -19.31 -11.62
N GLY A 27 41.50 -19.20 -10.30
CA GLY A 27 42.24 -19.98 -9.32
C GLY A 27 41.91 -21.48 -9.32
N ARG A 28 42.71 -22.29 -8.61
CA ARG A 28 42.51 -23.76 -8.55
C ARG A 28 41.14 -24.18 -7.99
N GLY A 29 40.48 -23.34 -7.20
CA GLY A 29 39.13 -23.56 -6.67
C GLY A 29 37.98 -22.97 -7.52
N GLY A 30 38.26 -22.53 -8.76
CA GLY A 30 37.26 -21.90 -9.62
C GLY A 30 36.95 -20.44 -9.27
N MET A 31 37.65 -19.84 -8.31
CA MET A 31 37.46 -18.44 -7.93
C MET A 31 38.30 -17.50 -8.79
N ALA A 32 37.70 -16.41 -9.26
CA ALA A 32 38.31 -15.34 -10.03
C ALA A 32 37.87 -13.97 -9.50
N CYS A 33 38.66 -12.93 -9.76
CA CYS A 33 38.20 -11.56 -9.56
C CYS A 33 37.11 -11.26 -10.59
N CYS A 34 36.00 -10.70 -10.14
CA CYS A 34 34.88 -10.39 -11.02
C CYS A 34 35.23 -9.21 -11.95
N PRO A 35 35.03 -9.33 -13.28
CA PRO A 35 35.26 -8.23 -14.20
C PRO A 35 34.12 -7.19 -14.21
N PHE A 36 32.98 -7.49 -13.56
CA PHE A 36 31.76 -6.67 -13.60
C PHE A 36 31.67 -5.65 -12.44
N HIS A 37 32.60 -5.69 -11.49
CA HIS A 37 32.75 -4.67 -10.45
C HIS A 37 34.22 -4.49 -10.06
N ASP A 38 34.55 -3.46 -9.26
CA ASP A 38 35.92 -3.21 -8.81
C ASP A 38 36.33 -4.24 -7.73
N ASP A 39 36.73 -5.42 -8.18
CA ASP A 39 37.03 -6.56 -7.33
C ASP A 39 38.54 -6.72 -7.08
N ARG A 40 38.95 -6.57 -5.80
CA ARG A 40 40.34 -6.74 -5.36
C ARG A 40 40.64 -8.14 -4.84
N HIS A 41 39.61 -8.96 -4.57
CA HIS A 41 39.76 -10.30 -4.00
C HIS A 41 38.81 -11.28 -4.69
N PRO A 42 39.28 -12.44 -5.18
CA PRO A 42 38.43 -13.34 -5.98
C PRO A 42 37.05 -13.60 -5.37
N SER A 43 36.01 -12.98 -5.94
CA SER A 43 34.63 -13.06 -5.47
C SER A 43 33.68 -13.76 -6.46
N MET A 44 34.15 -14.08 -7.66
CA MET A 44 33.39 -14.76 -8.71
C MET A 44 33.79 -16.22 -8.81
N LYS A 45 32.83 -17.13 -8.62
CA LYS A 45 33.02 -18.56 -8.86
C LYS A 45 32.66 -18.90 -10.30
N VAL A 46 33.54 -19.65 -10.96
CA VAL A 46 33.45 -20.05 -12.35
C VAL A 46 33.56 -21.57 -12.42
N ASP A 47 32.46 -22.22 -12.79
CA ASP A 47 32.34 -23.66 -13.05
C ASP A 47 31.69 -23.91 -14.44
N THR A 48 30.58 -24.64 -14.52
CA THR A 48 29.74 -24.71 -15.74
C THR A 48 28.96 -23.42 -15.96
N ARG A 49 28.76 -22.63 -14.90
CA ARG A 49 28.21 -21.27 -14.91
C ARG A 49 29.15 -20.31 -14.19
N PHE A 50 28.87 -19.02 -14.24
CA PHE A 50 29.53 -18.06 -13.34
C PHE A 50 28.53 -17.47 -12.36
N HIS A 51 29.01 -17.19 -11.15
CA HIS A 51 28.28 -16.43 -10.15
C HIS A 51 29.24 -15.57 -9.32
N CYS A 52 28.94 -14.29 -9.19
CA CYS A 52 29.70 -13.36 -8.39
C CYS A 52 29.01 -13.06 -7.06
N PHE A 53 29.65 -13.43 -5.94
CA PHE A 53 29.13 -13.18 -4.60
C PHE A 53 29.22 -11.71 -4.17
N GLY A 54 30.00 -10.89 -4.88
CA GLY A 54 30.14 -9.46 -4.60
C GLY A 54 29.07 -8.58 -5.27
N CYS A 55 28.74 -8.86 -6.53
CA CYS A 55 27.83 -8.02 -7.34
C CYS A 55 26.58 -8.76 -7.85
N GLY A 56 26.41 -10.04 -7.50
CA GLY A 56 25.25 -10.84 -7.88
C GLY A 56 25.20 -11.29 -9.34
N ALA A 57 26.17 -10.90 -10.18
CA ALA A 57 26.18 -11.26 -11.59
C ALA A 57 26.28 -12.78 -11.77
N ASP A 58 25.34 -13.36 -12.53
CA ASP A 58 25.25 -14.78 -12.82
C ASP A 58 24.90 -15.05 -14.30
N GLY A 59 25.18 -16.28 -14.77
CA GLY A 59 24.83 -16.69 -16.14
C GLY A 59 25.62 -17.88 -16.65
N ASP A 60 25.40 -18.24 -17.92
CA ASP A 60 26.22 -19.21 -18.66
C ASP A 60 27.36 -18.53 -19.46
N VAL A 61 28.05 -19.28 -20.32
CA VAL A 61 29.22 -18.79 -21.09
C VAL A 61 28.84 -17.66 -22.06
N ILE A 62 27.61 -17.68 -22.58
CA ILE A 62 27.10 -16.67 -23.49
C ILE A 62 26.74 -15.41 -22.71
N ASP A 63 26.07 -15.55 -21.55
CA ASP A 63 25.75 -14.42 -20.68
C ASP A 63 27.02 -13.73 -20.15
N PHE A 64 28.04 -14.53 -19.80
CA PHE A 64 29.34 -14.03 -19.37
C PHE A 64 29.99 -13.16 -20.45
N THR A 65 30.01 -13.65 -21.69
CA THR A 65 30.63 -12.96 -22.82
C THR A 65 29.80 -11.75 -23.28
N ALA A 66 28.47 -11.87 -23.25
CA ALA A 66 27.54 -10.78 -23.54
C ALA A 66 27.77 -9.61 -22.59
N ARG A 67 27.89 -9.87 -21.29
CA ARG A 67 28.16 -8.83 -20.28
C ARG A 67 29.58 -8.29 -20.35
N LEU A 68 30.56 -9.13 -20.69
CA LEU A 68 31.97 -8.71 -20.78
C LEU A 68 32.22 -7.76 -21.96
N TYR A 69 31.45 -7.90 -23.05
CA TYR A 69 31.62 -7.14 -24.29
C TYR A 69 30.45 -6.22 -24.66
N ASP A 70 29.40 -6.17 -23.85
CA ASP A 70 28.15 -5.44 -24.11
C ASP A 70 27.51 -5.82 -25.46
N LEU A 71 27.30 -7.12 -25.65
CA LEU A 71 26.78 -7.73 -26.88
C LEU A 71 25.41 -8.36 -26.68
N SER A 72 24.60 -8.42 -27.73
CA SER A 72 23.37 -9.24 -27.70
C SER A 72 23.72 -10.73 -27.56
N PRO A 73 22.81 -11.59 -27.05
CA PRO A 73 23.10 -13.02 -26.87
C PRO A 73 23.56 -13.73 -28.14
N LYS A 74 23.05 -13.31 -29.30
CA LYS A 74 23.46 -13.84 -30.60
C LYS A 74 24.87 -13.40 -30.98
N GLU A 75 25.19 -12.12 -30.83
CA GLU A 75 26.53 -11.60 -31.12
C GLU A 75 27.57 -12.18 -30.16
N ALA A 76 27.21 -12.42 -28.90
CA ALA A 76 28.06 -13.10 -27.93
C ALA A 76 28.33 -14.57 -28.31
N ALA A 77 27.31 -15.29 -28.79
CA ALA A 77 27.48 -16.66 -29.28
C ALA A 77 28.33 -16.71 -30.56
N GLU A 78 28.12 -15.79 -31.51
CA GLU A 78 28.93 -15.69 -32.73
C GLU A 78 30.39 -15.31 -32.41
N LYS A 79 30.59 -14.42 -31.44
CA LYS A 79 31.92 -14.06 -30.94
C LYS A 79 32.63 -15.23 -30.28
N LEU A 80 31.95 -16.00 -29.43
CA LEU A 80 32.51 -17.21 -28.82
C LEU A 80 32.85 -18.25 -29.89
N ALA A 81 31.97 -18.45 -30.86
CA ALA A 81 32.25 -19.35 -31.97
C ALA A 81 33.47 -18.90 -32.79
N GLN A 82 33.65 -17.61 -33.01
CA GLN A 82 34.82 -17.07 -33.71
C GLN A 82 36.10 -17.14 -32.89
N ASP A 83 36.05 -16.80 -31.60
CA ASP A 83 37.22 -16.74 -30.71
C ASP A 83 37.77 -18.13 -30.38
N PHE A 84 36.90 -19.15 -30.41
CA PHE A 84 37.25 -20.57 -30.15
C PHE A 84 37.28 -21.44 -31.41
N ASP A 85 37.16 -20.84 -32.60
CA ASP A 85 37.18 -21.53 -33.91
C ASP A 85 36.14 -22.68 -34.03
N LEU A 86 34.93 -22.44 -33.53
CA LEU A 86 33.82 -23.38 -33.58
C LEU A 86 33.02 -23.21 -34.89
N SER A 87 32.87 -24.32 -35.62
CA SER A 87 32.10 -24.33 -36.87
C SER A 87 30.60 -24.52 -36.60
N TYR A 88 29.75 -23.67 -37.17
CA TYR A 88 28.29 -23.76 -37.08
C TYR A 88 27.62 -23.46 -38.43
N ASP A 89 26.40 -23.93 -38.64
CA ASP A 89 25.65 -23.70 -39.89
C ASP A 89 24.86 -22.39 -39.81
N SER A 90 25.35 -21.34 -40.49
CA SER A 90 24.75 -20.01 -40.48
C SER A 90 23.38 -19.92 -41.20
N LYS A 91 22.87 -21.02 -41.77
CA LYS A 91 21.58 -21.09 -42.48
C LYS A 91 20.58 -22.07 -41.86
N ALA A 92 20.84 -22.60 -40.67
CA ALA A 92 19.87 -23.43 -39.96
C ALA A 92 18.57 -22.63 -39.72
N PRO A 93 17.39 -23.10 -40.18
CA PRO A 93 16.14 -22.38 -39.96
C PRO A 93 15.82 -22.33 -38.46
N PRO A 94 15.27 -21.22 -37.93
CA PRO A 94 14.76 -21.19 -36.57
C PRO A 94 13.74 -22.33 -36.41
N ARG A 95 13.83 -23.11 -35.32
CA ARG A 95 12.83 -24.13 -35.01
C ARG A 95 11.45 -23.45 -35.04
N ARG A 96 10.57 -23.89 -35.94
CA ARG A 96 9.16 -23.52 -35.91
C ARG A 96 8.60 -24.01 -34.58
N SER A 97 7.95 -23.13 -33.82
CA SER A 97 7.12 -23.59 -32.71
C SER A 97 6.08 -24.55 -33.26
N TYR A 98 5.96 -25.72 -32.65
CA TYR A 98 4.95 -26.70 -33.03
C TYR A 98 3.64 -26.26 -32.39
N VAL A 99 2.87 -25.42 -33.08
CA VAL A 99 1.49 -25.08 -32.68
C VAL A 99 0.63 -26.33 -32.91
N ARG A 100 0.24 -27.01 -31.83
CA ARG A 100 -0.73 -28.11 -31.89
C ARG A 100 -2.04 -27.52 -32.44
N GLN A 101 -2.56 -28.09 -33.52
CA GLN A 101 -3.78 -27.55 -34.14
C GLN A 101 -4.97 -27.78 -33.20
N LYS A 102 -5.69 -26.70 -32.87
CA LYS A 102 -6.91 -26.74 -32.06
C LYS A 102 -7.90 -27.76 -32.63
N SER A 103 -8.59 -28.51 -31.77
CA SER A 103 -9.62 -29.44 -32.24
C SER A 103 -10.78 -28.69 -32.88
N GLU A 104 -11.48 -29.29 -33.85
CA GLU A 104 -12.60 -28.61 -34.50
C GLU A 104 -13.71 -28.22 -33.51
N ALA A 105 -13.88 -28.99 -32.42
CA ALA A 105 -14.85 -28.70 -31.36
C ALA A 105 -14.49 -27.42 -30.58
N GLN A 106 -13.21 -27.22 -30.26
CA GLN A 106 -12.70 -26.00 -29.60
C GLN A 106 -12.86 -24.78 -30.50
N VAL A 107 -12.51 -24.92 -31.79
CA VAL A 107 -12.65 -23.83 -32.78
C VAL A 107 -14.13 -23.44 -32.95
N ARG A 108 -15.06 -24.41 -32.93
CA ARG A 108 -16.50 -24.14 -32.98
C ARG A 108 -16.99 -23.40 -31.73
N LYS A 109 -16.54 -23.83 -30.54
CA LYS A 109 -16.88 -23.17 -29.26
C LYS A 109 -16.42 -21.70 -29.22
N GLU A 110 -15.14 -21.43 -29.52
CA GLU A 110 -14.59 -20.07 -29.53
C GLU A 110 -15.32 -19.15 -30.53
N LYS A 111 -15.72 -19.69 -31.69
CA LYS A 111 -16.50 -18.95 -32.69
C LYS A 111 -17.89 -18.55 -32.19
N ARG A 112 -18.56 -19.41 -31.42
CA ARG A 112 -19.86 -19.10 -30.81
C ARG A 112 -19.73 -18.00 -29.75
N GLU A 113 -18.75 -18.13 -28.86
CA GLU A 113 -18.48 -17.14 -27.81
C GLU A 113 -18.13 -15.77 -28.41
N HIS A 114 -17.27 -15.75 -29.43
CA HIS A 114 -16.91 -14.53 -30.14
C HIS A 114 -18.12 -13.86 -30.81
N GLY A 115 -18.97 -14.63 -31.51
CA GLY A 115 -20.17 -14.10 -32.16
C GLY A 115 -21.16 -13.50 -31.17
N TRP A 116 -21.42 -14.19 -30.06
CA TRP A 116 -22.30 -13.70 -29.01
C TRP A 116 -21.81 -12.39 -28.38
N ARG A 117 -20.51 -12.30 -28.05
CA ARG A 117 -19.89 -11.09 -27.49
C ARG A 117 -20.07 -9.89 -28.42
N VAL A 118 -19.74 -10.04 -29.70
CA VAL A 118 -19.81 -8.96 -30.70
C VAL A 118 -21.24 -8.43 -30.88
N LEU A 119 -22.24 -9.32 -30.90
CA LEU A 119 -23.65 -8.92 -31.00
C LEU A 119 -24.11 -8.17 -29.74
N THR A 120 -23.67 -8.62 -28.57
CA THR A 120 -24.01 -8.05 -27.27
C THR A 120 -23.43 -6.64 -27.11
N ASP A 121 -22.14 -6.48 -27.39
CA ASP A 121 -21.44 -5.19 -27.34
C ASP A 121 -22.12 -4.14 -28.22
N TYR A 122 -22.50 -4.55 -29.43
CA TYR A 122 -23.16 -3.65 -30.36
C TYR A 122 -24.59 -3.32 -29.93
N TYR A 123 -25.35 -4.27 -29.40
CA TYR A 123 -26.67 -4.02 -28.83
C TYR A 123 -26.62 -2.98 -27.70
N HIS A 124 -25.66 -3.09 -26.78
CA HIS A 124 -25.48 -2.10 -25.71
C HIS A 124 -25.09 -0.74 -26.24
N LEU A 125 -24.21 -0.68 -27.24
CA LEU A 125 -23.82 0.56 -27.90
C LEU A 125 -25.04 1.25 -28.55
N LEU A 126 -25.90 0.49 -29.23
CA LEU A 126 -27.13 1.01 -29.83
C LEU A 126 -28.11 1.54 -28.77
N ARG A 127 -28.31 0.82 -27.65
CA ARG A 127 -29.13 1.31 -26.52
C ARG A 127 -28.62 2.64 -25.96
N LYS A 128 -27.30 2.75 -25.80
CA LYS A 128 -26.66 3.99 -25.36
C LYS A 128 -26.89 5.12 -26.36
N TRP A 129 -26.73 4.84 -27.66
CA TRP A 129 -26.93 5.86 -28.69
C TRP A 129 -28.39 6.32 -28.82
N GLU A 130 -29.36 5.43 -28.62
CA GLU A 130 -30.77 5.80 -28.57
C GLU A 130 -31.06 6.80 -27.44
N ALA A 131 -30.43 6.61 -26.28
CA ALA A 131 -30.57 7.49 -25.13
C ALA A 131 -29.82 8.84 -25.33
N ASP A 132 -28.54 8.78 -25.71
CA ASP A 132 -27.65 9.94 -25.76
C ASP A 132 -27.97 10.89 -26.93
N TYR A 133 -28.43 10.34 -28.06
CA TYR A 133 -28.66 11.09 -29.31
C TYR A 133 -30.14 11.25 -29.67
N SER A 134 -31.05 11.01 -28.71
CA SER A 134 -32.48 11.19 -28.91
C SER A 134 -32.83 12.64 -29.29
N PRO A 135 -33.56 12.88 -30.40
CA PRO A 135 -34.02 14.22 -30.76
C PRO A 135 -34.86 14.81 -29.63
N LYS A 136 -34.49 15.99 -29.15
CA LYS A 136 -35.17 16.62 -28.00
C LYS A 136 -36.45 17.34 -28.41
N THR A 137 -36.60 17.64 -29.70
CA THR A 137 -37.79 18.25 -30.27
C THR A 137 -38.20 17.55 -31.58
N PRO A 138 -39.50 17.60 -31.97
CA PRO A 138 -39.98 16.93 -33.19
C PRO A 138 -39.41 17.49 -34.51
N ASP A 139 -38.87 18.70 -34.47
CA ASP A 139 -38.34 19.42 -35.64
C ASP A 139 -36.80 19.28 -35.78
N GLU A 140 -36.14 18.58 -34.86
CA GLU A 140 -34.69 18.37 -34.87
C GLU A 140 -34.33 17.22 -35.84
N ASP A 141 -33.40 17.49 -36.75
CA ASP A 141 -32.89 16.46 -37.68
C ASP A 141 -32.25 15.31 -36.88
N PRO A 142 -32.74 14.07 -37.01
CA PRO A 142 -32.27 12.98 -36.17
C PRO A 142 -30.79 12.66 -36.40
N HIS A 143 -30.03 12.54 -35.32
CA HIS A 143 -28.61 12.20 -35.39
C HIS A 143 -28.42 10.83 -36.07
N PRO A 144 -27.42 10.64 -36.97
CA PRO A 144 -27.21 9.38 -37.67
C PRO A 144 -27.10 8.15 -36.75
N ARG A 145 -26.46 8.31 -35.59
CA ARG A 145 -26.35 7.24 -34.57
C ARG A 145 -27.68 6.90 -33.90
N PHE A 146 -28.57 7.87 -33.73
CA PHE A 146 -29.91 7.63 -33.22
C PHE A 146 -30.77 6.86 -34.23
N LEU A 147 -30.70 7.23 -35.52
CA LEU A 147 -31.37 6.50 -36.58
C LEU A 147 -30.87 5.04 -36.69
N GLU A 148 -29.57 4.83 -36.59
CA GLU A 148 -28.95 3.50 -36.57
C GLU A 148 -29.41 2.68 -35.35
N ALA A 149 -29.42 3.29 -34.16
CA ALA A 149 -29.93 2.69 -32.94
C ALA A 149 -31.38 2.22 -33.07
N VAL A 150 -32.29 3.10 -33.51
CA VAL A 150 -33.71 2.77 -33.67
C VAL A 150 -33.92 1.67 -34.73
N GLN A 151 -33.12 1.66 -35.81
CA GLN A 151 -33.26 0.66 -36.88
C GLN A 151 -32.69 -0.70 -36.53
N LYS A 152 -31.61 -0.75 -35.73
CA LYS A 152 -30.82 -1.97 -35.51
C LYS A 152 -31.04 -2.59 -34.14
N LYS A 153 -31.43 -1.82 -33.11
CA LYS A 153 -31.54 -2.30 -31.72
C LYS A 153 -32.47 -3.51 -31.59
N ASP A 154 -33.70 -3.41 -32.10
CA ASP A 154 -34.69 -4.49 -31.95
C ASP A 154 -34.30 -5.73 -32.77
N TYR A 155 -33.66 -5.52 -33.93
CA TYR A 155 -33.11 -6.61 -34.73
C TYR A 155 -31.95 -7.32 -34.00
N MET A 156 -31.05 -6.58 -33.35
CA MET A 156 -29.97 -7.17 -32.55
C MET A 156 -30.49 -7.91 -31.31
N ALA A 157 -31.53 -7.39 -30.64
CA ALA A 157 -32.20 -8.09 -29.54
C ALA A 157 -32.78 -9.43 -30.02
N TYR A 158 -33.51 -9.42 -31.14
CA TYR A 158 -34.06 -10.61 -31.74
C TYR A 158 -32.98 -11.64 -32.11
N LEU A 159 -31.85 -11.20 -32.66
CA LEU A 159 -30.73 -12.08 -32.98
C LEU A 159 -30.12 -12.70 -31.71
N LEU A 160 -29.94 -11.91 -30.65
CA LEU A 160 -29.42 -12.41 -29.36
C LEU A 160 -30.34 -13.44 -28.72
N ASP A 161 -31.66 -13.15 -28.67
CA ASP A 161 -32.66 -14.08 -28.14
C ASP A 161 -32.68 -15.38 -28.95
N THR A 162 -32.71 -15.27 -30.29
CA THR A 162 -32.68 -16.43 -31.19
C THR A 162 -31.40 -17.25 -31.02
N PHE A 163 -30.26 -16.58 -30.85
CA PHE A 163 -28.96 -17.24 -30.68
C PHE A 163 -28.87 -18.01 -29.36
N LEU A 164 -29.40 -17.45 -28.27
CA LEU A 164 -29.41 -18.07 -26.94
C LEU A 164 -30.39 -19.25 -26.83
N ASP A 165 -31.52 -19.19 -27.54
CA ASP A 165 -32.53 -20.26 -27.54
C ASP A 165 -32.21 -21.42 -28.51
N SER A 166 -31.21 -21.26 -29.38
CA SER A 166 -30.81 -22.26 -30.37
C SER A 166 -29.91 -23.35 -29.78
N SER A 167 -29.97 -24.56 -30.34
CA SER A 167 -29.03 -25.64 -29.98
C SER A 167 -27.60 -25.32 -30.42
N THR A 168 -26.59 -26.01 -29.85
CA THR A 168 -25.18 -25.77 -30.19
C THR A 168 -24.85 -25.99 -31.66
N GLU A 169 -25.55 -26.93 -32.32
CA GLU A 169 -25.39 -27.20 -33.76
C GLU A 169 -26.00 -26.08 -34.62
N GLU A 170 -27.16 -25.56 -34.22
CA GLU A 170 -27.81 -24.41 -34.88
C GLU A 170 -27.02 -23.12 -34.69
N GLN A 171 -26.44 -22.90 -33.51
CA GLN A 171 -25.53 -21.78 -33.24
C GLN A 171 -24.28 -21.86 -34.13
N ASP A 172 -23.66 -23.03 -34.25
CA ASP A 172 -22.49 -23.23 -35.12
C ASP A 172 -22.80 -22.94 -36.59
N GLN A 173 -23.96 -23.42 -37.05
CA GLN A 173 -24.44 -23.15 -38.40
C GLN A 173 -24.72 -21.65 -38.61
N TRP A 174 -25.38 -21.00 -37.64
CA TRP A 174 -25.69 -19.58 -37.71
C TRP A 174 -24.43 -18.71 -37.78
N ILE A 175 -23.42 -18.99 -36.93
CA ILE A 175 -22.13 -18.29 -36.95
C ILE A 175 -21.42 -18.47 -38.30
N ALA A 176 -21.46 -19.69 -38.86
CA ALA A 176 -20.87 -19.97 -40.16
C ALA A 176 -21.55 -19.19 -41.30
N GLU A 177 -22.87 -19.00 -41.22
CA GLU A 177 -23.66 -18.25 -42.21
C GLU A 177 -23.51 -16.72 -42.04
N HIS A 178 -23.25 -16.22 -40.83
CA HIS A 178 -23.25 -14.78 -40.49
C HIS A 178 -21.86 -14.19 -40.14
N THR A 179 -20.77 -14.90 -40.44
CA THR A 179 -19.39 -14.48 -40.09
C THR A 179 -19.04 -13.08 -40.62
N ALA A 180 -19.50 -12.72 -41.82
CA ALA A 180 -19.25 -11.41 -42.43
C ALA A 180 -19.99 -10.28 -41.71
N GLU A 181 -21.20 -10.54 -41.21
CA GLU A 181 -21.99 -9.58 -40.44
C GLU A 181 -21.36 -9.33 -39.07
N ILE A 182 -20.94 -10.40 -38.37
CA ILE A 182 -20.23 -10.31 -37.08
C ILE A 182 -18.96 -9.45 -37.22
N SER A 183 -18.15 -9.72 -38.25
CA SER A 183 -16.91 -8.94 -38.49
C SER A 183 -17.18 -7.45 -38.76
N ALA A 184 -18.27 -7.14 -39.48
CA ALA A 184 -18.67 -5.76 -39.76
C ALA A 184 -19.14 -5.03 -38.48
N ILE A 185 -19.87 -5.74 -37.62
CA ILE A 185 -20.33 -5.23 -36.33
C ILE A 185 -19.14 -4.95 -35.40
N GLU A 186 -18.19 -5.90 -35.28
CA GLU A 186 -16.99 -5.73 -34.46
C GLU A 186 -16.15 -4.52 -34.92
N GLY A 187 -15.97 -4.36 -36.23
CA GLY A 187 -15.33 -3.17 -36.80
C GLY A 187 -16.05 -1.87 -36.44
N ARG A 188 -17.39 -1.88 -36.41
CA ARG A 188 -18.20 -0.71 -36.05
C ARG A 188 -18.06 -0.34 -34.57
N VAL A 189 -18.04 -1.34 -33.68
CA VAL A 189 -17.85 -1.16 -32.23
C VAL A 189 -16.48 -0.56 -31.92
N ASN A 190 -15.41 -1.10 -32.52
CA ASN A 190 -14.03 -0.66 -32.27
C ASN A 190 -13.75 0.79 -32.70
N ILE A 191 -14.38 1.27 -33.76
CA ILE A 191 -14.18 2.65 -34.25
C ILE A 191 -14.87 3.68 -33.33
N MET A 192 -15.87 3.26 -32.54
CA MET A 192 -16.82 4.18 -31.88
C MET A 192 -16.76 4.14 -30.34
N ALA A 193 -15.79 3.44 -29.74
CA ALA A 193 -15.53 3.48 -28.30
C ALA A 193 -14.85 4.80 -27.89
N ASP A 194 -15.64 5.81 -27.50
CA ASP A 194 -15.18 7.13 -27.04
C ASP A 194 -14.36 7.05 -25.71
N LYS A 195 -13.03 6.88 -25.77
CA LYS A 195 -12.14 7.13 -24.61
C LYS A 195 -11.71 8.62 -24.60
N PRO A 196 -12.00 9.40 -23.53
CA PRO A 196 -11.62 10.81 -23.47
C PRO A 196 -10.10 10.96 -23.47
N THR A 197 -9.61 11.87 -24.30
CA THR A 197 -8.20 12.18 -24.47
C THR A 197 -7.62 12.79 -23.19
N ASN A 198 -6.29 12.70 -22.99
CA ASN A 198 -5.61 13.34 -21.85
C ASN A 198 -5.90 14.85 -21.79
N ARG A 199 -6.10 15.49 -22.94
CA ARG A 199 -6.42 16.92 -23.05
C ARG A 199 -7.81 17.23 -22.47
N GLU A 200 -8.80 16.40 -22.77
CA GLU A 200 -10.17 16.57 -22.27
C GLU A 200 -10.25 16.30 -20.77
N ARG A 201 -9.55 15.29 -20.26
CA ARG A 201 -9.48 15.02 -18.81
C ARG A 201 -8.86 16.18 -18.04
N LEU A 202 -7.78 16.78 -18.55
CA LEU A 202 -7.17 17.96 -17.94
C LEU A 202 -8.10 19.18 -17.94
N GLN A 203 -8.87 19.38 -19.02
CA GLN A 203 -9.86 20.46 -19.08
C GLN A 203 -10.95 20.27 -18.02
N GLN A 204 -11.47 19.05 -17.85
CA GLN A 204 -12.46 18.73 -16.82
C GLN A 204 -11.91 18.96 -15.40
N ILE A 205 -10.70 18.51 -15.12
CA ILE A 205 -10.04 18.72 -13.82
C ILE A 205 -9.83 20.22 -13.54
N THR A 206 -9.39 20.97 -14.55
CA THR A 206 -9.17 22.42 -14.42
C THR A 206 -10.49 23.14 -14.11
N ALA A 207 -11.56 22.82 -14.83
CA ALA A 207 -12.89 23.38 -14.57
C ALA A 207 -13.40 23.01 -13.15
N GLY A 208 -13.13 21.80 -12.69
CA GLY A 208 -13.45 21.37 -11.32
C GLY A 208 -12.71 22.18 -10.25
N ILE A 209 -11.43 22.48 -10.45
CA ILE A 209 -10.64 23.33 -9.55
C ILE A 209 -11.21 24.76 -9.51
N GLU A 210 -11.53 25.33 -10.67
CA GLU A 210 -12.11 26.68 -10.76
C GLU A 210 -13.43 26.79 -10.01
N GLN A 211 -14.27 25.76 -10.13
CA GLN A 211 -15.52 25.66 -9.37
C GLN A 211 -15.27 25.50 -7.87
N GLY A 212 -14.33 24.63 -7.47
CA GLY A 212 -13.95 24.43 -6.07
C GLY A 212 -13.44 25.71 -5.39
N ILE A 213 -12.69 26.55 -6.12
CA ILE A 213 -12.24 27.86 -5.62
C ILE A 213 -13.42 28.80 -5.38
N LYS A 214 -14.44 28.82 -6.24
CA LYS A 214 -15.62 29.68 -6.03
C LYS A 214 -16.39 29.28 -4.78
N GLU A 215 -16.68 27.98 -4.65
CA GLU A 215 -17.42 27.44 -3.52
C GLU A 215 -16.68 27.57 -2.18
N LEU A 216 -15.34 27.68 -2.23
CA LEU A 216 -14.50 27.80 -1.05
C LEU A 216 -14.88 29.02 -0.19
N PHE A 217 -15.24 30.12 -0.84
CA PHE A 217 -15.49 31.41 -0.18
C PHE A 217 -16.96 31.69 0.14
N GLU A 218 -17.84 30.73 -0.15
CA GLU A 218 -19.29 30.84 0.09
C GLU A 218 -19.72 30.13 1.39
N SER A 219 -18.83 29.41 2.08
CA SER A 219 -19.13 28.59 3.28
C SER A 219 -17.92 28.45 4.23
N GLU A 220 -18.07 27.78 5.38
CA GLU A 220 -16.98 27.46 6.35
C GLU A 220 -15.83 26.61 5.76
N LYS A 221 -15.94 26.22 4.49
CA LYS A 221 -14.96 25.48 3.69
C LYS A 221 -13.56 26.12 3.67
N TYR A 222 -13.45 27.44 3.79
CA TYR A 222 -12.16 28.14 3.74
C TYR A 222 -11.18 27.70 4.84
N MET A 223 -11.64 27.61 6.10
CA MET A 223 -10.78 27.18 7.21
C MET A 223 -10.30 25.73 7.05
N ARG A 224 -11.18 24.85 6.55
CA ARG A 224 -10.83 23.46 6.25
C ARG A 224 -9.79 23.39 5.16
N TYR A 225 -9.93 24.18 4.09
CA TYR A 225 -8.91 24.28 3.05
C TYR A 225 -7.57 24.79 3.59
N LEU A 226 -7.55 25.83 4.44
CA LEU A 226 -6.30 26.31 5.03
C LEU A 226 -5.62 25.24 5.90
N SER A 227 -6.39 24.38 6.56
CA SER A 227 -5.87 23.21 7.30
C SER A 227 -5.33 22.12 6.36
N VAL A 228 -5.92 21.88 5.18
CA VAL A 228 -5.29 21.03 4.15
C VAL A 228 -4.02 21.67 3.61
N MET A 229 -4.07 22.98 3.34
CA MET A 229 -2.97 23.75 2.79
C MET A 229 -1.78 23.80 3.74
N SER A 230 -1.99 23.88 5.06
CA SER A 230 -0.90 23.83 6.03
C SER A 230 -0.12 22.51 5.95
N ARG A 231 -0.80 21.38 5.73
CA ARG A 231 -0.18 20.04 5.59
C ARG A 231 0.47 19.84 4.22
N PHE A 232 -0.16 20.33 3.16
CA PHE A 232 0.33 20.22 1.78
C PHE A 232 0.93 21.53 1.23
N HIS A 233 1.54 22.33 2.09
CA HIS A 233 2.09 23.66 1.75
C HIS A 233 3.23 23.64 0.71
N ARG A 234 3.70 22.44 0.31
CA ARG A 234 4.68 22.21 -0.76
C ARG A 234 4.06 21.84 -2.10
N TYR A 235 2.77 21.56 -2.14
CA TYR A 235 2.01 21.29 -3.36
C TYR A 235 1.45 22.59 -3.92
N SER A 236 1.27 22.64 -5.25
CA SER A 236 0.60 23.77 -5.90
C SER A 236 -0.83 23.96 -5.36
N VAL A 237 -1.36 25.19 -5.47
CA VAL A 237 -2.76 25.47 -5.09
C VAL A 237 -3.74 24.54 -5.80
N ASN A 238 -3.45 24.16 -7.05
CA ASN A 238 -4.25 23.21 -7.81
C ASN A 238 -4.27 21.83 -7.16
N ASN A 239 -3.10 21.26 -6.86
CA ASN A 239 -3.01 19.95 -6.24
C ASN A 239 -3.53 19.96 -4.79
N THR A 240 -3.29 21.04 -4.05
CA THR A 240 -3.86 21.25 -2.71
C THR A 240 -5.39 21.30 -2.76
N MET A 241 -5.96 22.03 -3.73
CA MET A 241 -7.41 22.08 -3.96
C MET A 241 -7.96 20.71 -4.36
N LEU A 242 -7.29 19.98 -5.24
CA LEU A 242 -7.70 18.63 -5.63
C LEU A 242 -7.70 17.65 -4.45
N ILE A 243 -6.68 17.72 -3.58
CA ILE A 243 -6.63 16.92 -2.36
C ILE A 243 -7.77 17.32 -1.44
N TYR A 244 -7.98 18.62 -1.20
CA TYR A 244 -9.06 19.14 -0.36
C TYR A 244 -10.45 18.67 -0.83
N MET A 245 -10.73 18.73 -2.14
CA MET A 245 -12.02 18.32 -2.71
C MET A 245 -12.28 16.82 -2.63
N GLN A 246 -11.25 15.98 -2.59
CA GLN A 246 -11.36 14.52 -2.62
C GLN A 246 -11.20 13.87 -1.22
N LYS A 247 -10.30 14.40 -0.39
CA LYS A 247 -9.98 13.89 0.95
C LYS A 247 -9.46 15.03 1.85
N PRO A 248 -10.36 15.85 2.43
CA PRO A 248 -9.98 17.02 3.24
C PRO A 248 -9.28 16.66 4.55
N ASP A 249 -9.38 15.42 5.00
CA ASP A 249 -8.69 14.86 6.16
C ASP A 249 -7.27 14.33 5.84
N ALA A 250 -6.85 14.30 4.57
CA ALA A 250 -5.53 13.80 4.17
C ALA A 250 -4.37 14.49 4.89
N THR A 251 -3.42 13.73 5.41
CA THR A 251 -2.28 14.23 6.19
C THR A 251 -0.95 14.08 5.45
N LEU A 252 -0.81 13.04 4.63
CA LEU A 252 0.40 12.79 3.85
C LEU A 252 0.05 11.95 2.64
N VAL A 253 0.38 12.42 1.43
CA VAL A 253 0.05 11.71 0.18
C VAL A 253 1.28 11.28 -0.59
N ALA A 254 1.23 10.08 -1.15
CA ALA A 254 2.25 9.60 -2.07
C ALA A 254 1.66 8.69 -3.15
N GLY A 255 2.37 8.53 -4.26
CA GLY A 255 2.01 7.55 -5.28
C GLY A 255 2.14 6.12 -4.75
N TYR A 256 1.37 5.19 -5.32
CA TYR A 256 1.33 3.79 -4.88
C TYR A 256 2.73 3.16 -4.72
N ASN A 257 3.58 3.27 -5.74
CA ASN A 257 4.94 2.73 -5.71
C ASN A 257 5.83 3.41 -4.66
N LYS A 258 5.57 4.68 -4.33
CA LYS A 258 6.35 5.39 -3.33
C LYS A 258 6.01 4.91 -1.92
N TRP A 259 4.73 4.67 -1.64
CA TRP A 259 4.32 4.00 -0.39
C TRP A 259 5.00 2.64 -0.26
N LYS A 260 4.93 1.82 -1.31
CA LYS A 260 5.48 0.46 -1.31
C LYS A 260 7.01 0.44 -1.16
N ASN A 261 7.71 1.18 -2.02
CA ASN A 261 9.15 1.03 -2.19
C ASN A 261 9.98 1.88 -1.22
N GLN A 262 9.48 3.06 -0.79
CA GLN A 262 10.24 3.98 0.05
C GLN A 262 9.78 4.00 1.50
N PHE A 263 8.47 3.85 1.73
CA PHE A 263 7.90 3.93 3.07
C PHE A 263 7.57 2.56 3.67
N GLU A 264 7.73 1.48 2.90
CA GLU A 264 7.36 0.12 3.32
C GLU A 264 5.90 0.04 3.82
N ARG A 265 5.01 0.81 3.17
CA ARG A 265 3.57 0.82 3.41
C ARG A 265 2.84 0.43 2.13
N HIS A 266 1.73 -0.27 2.26
CA HIS A 266 0.88 -0.65 1.13
C HIS A 266 -0.47 0.06 1.27
N VAL A 267 -1.07 0.42 0.15
CA VAL A 267 -2.43 1.01 0.15
C VAL A 267 -3.42 -0.08 0.55
N LYS A 268 -4.29 0.22 1.51
CA LYS A 268 -5.38 -0.63 1.99
C LYS A 268 -6.34 -0.94 0.84
N ARG A 269 -6.89 -2.14 0.86
CA ARG A 269 -7.85 -2.59 -0.14
C ARG A 269 -9.12 -1.73 -0.09
N GLY A 270 -9.68 -1.40 -1.26
CA GLY A 270 -10.91 -0.61 -1.39
C GLY A 270 -10.70 0.91 -1.34
N GLU A 271 -9.51 1.38 -0.98
CA GLU A 271 -9.23 2.81 -0.89
C GLU A 271 -9.15 3.48 -2.27
N HIS A 272 -9.86 4.60 -2.41
CA HIS A 272 -9.89 5.35 -3.67
C HIS A 272 -8.71 6.33 -3.76
N GLY A 273 -8.00 6.28 -4.90
CA GLY A 273 -6.87 7.17 -5.15
C GLY A 273 -7.31 8.63 -5.43
N ILE A 274 -6.64 9.55 -4.75
CA ILE A 274 -6.75 10.99 -4.92
C ILE A 274 -6.07 11.39 -6.25
N THR A 275 -6.82 12.07 -7.12
CA THR A 275 -6.31 12.53 -8.41
C THR A 275 -5.51 13.82 -8.20
N ILE A 276 -4.26 13.85 -8.67
CA ILE A 276 -3.44 15.06 -8.75
C ILE A 276 -2.89 15.24 -10.17
N ILE A 277 -2.39 16.43 -10.47
CA ILE A 277 -1.74 16.74 -11.74
C ILE A 277 -0.22 16.61 -11.53
N ALA A 278 0.43 15.78 -12.35
CA ALA A 278 1.88 15.62 -12.35
C ALA A 278 2.46 15.91 -13.74
N PRO A 279 3.66 16.51 -13.83
CA PRO A 279 4.32 16.67 -15.12
C PRO A 279 4.89 15.32 -15.59
N THR A 280 4.74 15.09 -16.88
CA THR A 280 5.42 14.04 -17.64
C THR A 280 6.01 14.67 -18.89
N PRO A 281 7.08 15.47 -18.72
CA PRO A 281 7.70 16.13 -19.85
C PRO A 281 8.24 15.09 -20.83
N PHE A 282 8.23 15.44 -22.12
CA PHE A 282 8.82 14.59 -23.16
C PHE A 282 9.81 15.41 -23.98
N LYS A 283 10.89 14.76 -24.42
CA LYS A 283 11.92 15.40 -25.23
C LYS A 283 11.48 15.46 -26.69
N LYS A 284 11.60 16.64 -27.30
CA LYS A 284 11.35 16.84 -28.73
C LYS A 284 12.53 17.56 -29.36
N LYS A 285 13.02 17.05 -30.48
CA LYS A 285 13.99 17.77 -31.31
C LYS A 285 13.26 18.83 -32.13
N ILE A 286 13.70 20.08 -32.00
CA ILE A 286 13.15 21.23 -32.71
C ILE A 286 14.30 21.86 -33.50
N GLU A 287 14.07 22.18 -34.76
CA GLU A 287 15.01 22.97 -35.57
C GLU A 287 14.80 24.46 -35.24
N GLU A 288 15.79 25.09 -34.63
CA GLU A 288 15.79 26.53 -34.36
C GLU A 288 16.90 27.23 -35.13
N GLN A 289 16.70 28.51 -35.47
CA GLN A 289 17.76 29.32 -36.07
C GLN A 289 18.90 29.48 -35.07
N LYS A 290 20.12 29.16 -35.49
CA LYS A 290 21.30 29.33 -34.68
C LYS A 290 21.52 30.82 -34.45
N LEU A 291 21.45 31.28 -33.21
CA LEU A 291 21.64 32.68 -32.84
C LEU A 291 23.07 32.92 -32.36
N ASP A 292 23.63 34.07 -32.72
CA ASP A 292 24.91 34.53 -32.21
C ASP A 292 24.82 34.84 -30.70
N PRO A 293 25.76 34.32 -29.86
CA PRO A 293 25.65 34.39 -28.39
C PRO A 293 25.61 35.81 -27.82
N ASP A 294 26.24 36.77 -28.48
CA ASP A 294 26.37 38.14 -27.99
C ASP A 294 25.29 39.06 -28.57
N THR A 295 24.93 38.85 -29.83
CA THR A 295 24.01 39.75 -30.56
C THR A 295 22.57 39.24 -30.66
N LYS A 296 22.34 37.96 -30.35
CA LYS A 296 21.06 37.24 -30.54
C LYS A 296 20.52 37.31 -31.98
N ALA A 297 21.35 37.63 -32.97
CA ALA A 297 20.99 37.66 -34.37
C ALA A 297 21.15 36.27 -35.02
N PRO A 298 20.35 35.91 -36.04
CA PRO A 298 20.50 34.65 -36.75
C PRO A 298 21.86 34.56 -37.46
N ILE A 299 22.61 33.49 -37.19
CA ILE A 299 23.83 33.15 -37.91
C ILE A 299 23.43 32.70 -39.32
N LEU A 300 23.95 33.38 -40.34
CA LEU A 300 23.69 33.10 -41.74
C LEU A 300 24.80 32.21 -42.33
N ASP A 301 24.45 31.30 -43.23
CA ASP A 301 25.38 30.48 -44.01
C ASP A 301 26.02 31.29 -45.15
N ALA A 302 26.89 30.64 -45.93
CA ALA A 302 27.62 31.27 -47.04
C ALA A 302 26.70 31.78 -48.15
N GLU A 303 25.47 31.27 -48.23
CA GLU A 303 24.43 31.66 -49.17
C GLU A 303 23.47 32.73 -48.60
N GLY A 304 23.67 33.18 -47.36
CA GLY A 304 22.87 34.21 -46.70
C GLY A 304 21.57 33.72 -46.07
N LYS A 305 21.43 32.41 -45.85
CA LYS A 305 20.26 31.78 -45.22
C LYS A 305 20.56 31.45 -43.75
N ALA A 306 19.56 31.56 -42.87
CA ALA A 306 19.75 31.26 -41.45
C ALA A 306 20.13 29.79 -41.24
N VAL A 307 21.25 29.56 -40.56
CA VAL A 307 21.74 28.23 -40.16
C VAL A 307 20.76 27.67 -39.13
N MET A 308 20.19 26.50 -39.41
CA MET A 308 19.33 25.79 -38.47
C MET A 308 20.17 24.84 -37.60
N GLU A 309 19.88 24.79 -36.30
CA GLU A 309 20.46 23.86 -35.34
C GLU A 309 19.35 23.00 -34.74
N GLU A 310 19.56 21.68 -34.73
CA GLU A 310 18.68 20.77 -34.00
C GLU A 310 18.95 20.92 -32.50
N ARG A 311 17.95 21.43 -31.76
CA ARG A 311 17.99 21.52 -30.31
C ARG A 311 16.97 20.56 -29.72
N GLU A 312 17.42 19.72 -28.79
CA GLU A 312 16.52 18.90 -27.98
C GLU A 312 15.89 19.78 -26.89
N VAL A 313 14.58 20.00 -26.98
CA VAL A 313 13.81 20.79 -26.03
C VAL A 313 12.87 19.86 -25.28
N GLU A 314 12.86 19.98 -23.96
CA GLU A 314 11.92 19.28 -23.09
C GLU A 314 10.58 20.02 -23.10
N ILE A 315 9.55 19.37 -23.65
CA ILE A 315 8.21 19.94 -23.72
C ILE A 315 7.47 19.58 -22.44
N PRO A 316 7.03 20.56 -21.64
CA PRO A 316 6.24 20.30 -20.46
C PRO A 316 4.88 19.72 -20.89
N MET A 317 4.60 18.52 -20.41
CA MET A 317 3.31 17.87 -20.54
C MET A 317 2.85 17.48 -19.16
N PHE A 318 1.55 17.55 -18.91
CA PHE A 318 0.94 17.21 -17.64
C PHE A 318 -0.01 16.04 -17.84
N ARG A 319 -0.14 15.18 -16.83
CA ARG A 319 -1.16 14.14 -16.82
C ARG A 319 -1.79 14.00 -15.44
N PRO A 320 -3.07 13.61 -15.36
CA PRO A 320 -3.67 13.21 -14.10
C PRO A 320 -3.04 11.90 -13.62
N VAL A 321 -2.63 11.86 -12.36
CA VAL A 321 -2.10 10.65 -11.69
C VAL A 321 -2.82 10.43 -10.37
N LYS A 322 -2.70 9.22 -9.82
CA LYS A 322 -3.33 8.83 -8.54
C LYS A 322 -2.30 8.77 -7.42
N VAL A 323 -2.64 9.38 -6.28
CA VAL A 323 -1.91 9.30 -5.02
C VAL A 323 -2.85 8.85 -3.91
N PHE A 324 -2.29 8.39 -2.81
CA PHE A 324 -3.03 7.85 -1.67
C PHE A 324 -2.53 8.53 -0.41
N ASP A 325 -3.43 8.79 0.53
CA ASP A 325 -3.10 9.31 1.84
C ASP A 325 -2.58 8.20 2.77
N VAL A 326 -1.77 8.55 3.77
CA VAL A 326 -1.24 7.60 4.76
C VAL A 326 -2.32 6.83 5.50
N SER A 327 -3.47 7.44 5.81
CA SER A 327 -4.60 6.73 6.45
C SER A 327 -5.15 5.59 5.59
N GLN A 328 -4.97 5.70 4.28
CA GLN A 328 -5.32 4.70 3.27
C GLN A 328 -4.22 3.66 3.10
N THR A 329 -3.20 3.63 3.97
CA THR A 329 -2.08 2.70 3.89
C THR A 329 -1.84 1.98 5.22
N ASP A 330 -1.42 0.71 5.13
CA ASP A 330 -0.93 -0.09 6.25
C ASP A 330 0.55 -0.43 6.06
N GLY A 331 1.27 -0.62 7.15
CA GLY A 331 2.70 -0.93 7.12
C GLY A 331 3.46 -0.22 8.24
N LYS A 332 4.79 -0.12 8.08
CA LYS A 332 5.65 0.43 9.13
C LYS A 332 5.20 1.82 9.57
N PRO A 333 5.11 2.10 10.88
CA PRO A 333 4.77 3.44 11.37
C PRO A 333 5.77 4.43 10.78
N LEU A 334 5.24 5.53 10.23
CA LEU A 334 6.11 6.58 9.70
C LEU A 334 6.79 7.30 10.86
N PRO A 335 8.02 7.80 10.68
CA PRO A 335 8.61 8.70 11.65
C PRO A 335 7.68 9.90 11.82
N GLU A 336 7.18 10.12 13.03
CA GLU A 336 6.41 11.31 13.34
C GLU A 336 7.32 12.53 13.19
N LEU A 337 6.84 13.55 12.47
CA LEU A 337 7.45 14.87 12.57
C LEU A 337 7.19 15.34 14.00
N ALA A 338 8.25 15.39 14.81
CA ALA A 338 8.23 15.89 16.16
C ALA A 338 7.86 17.38 16.19
N SER A 339 6.57 17.69 16.10
CA SER A 339 5.99 18.99 16.42
C SER A 339 4.47 18.94 16.29
N THR A 340 3.80 18.27 17.23
CA THR A 340 2.39 18.61 17.51
C THR A 340 2.37 19.27 18.86
N LEU A 341 2.20 20.60 18.88
CA LEU A 341 2.15 21.39 20.09
C LEU A 341 0.71 21.39 20.62
N SER A 342 0.36 20.48 21.53
CA SER A 342 -0.96 20.50 22.18
C SER A 342 -0.96 21.41 23.41
N GLY A 343 -1.80 22.46 23.38
CA GLY A 343 -2.16 23.31 24.53
C GLY A 343 -1.10 24.32 25.02
N SER A 344 0.19 24.02 24.90
CA SER A 344 1.32 24.92 25.17
C SER A 344 2.34 24.84 24.04
N VAL A 345 3.05 25.93 23.76
CA VAL A 345 4.07 25.91 22.69
C VAL A 345 5.28 25.19 23.27
N GLN A 346 5.45 23.89 22.98
CA GLN A 346 6.65 23.14 23.39
C GLN A 346 7.91 23.92 23.00
N ASN A 347 8.80 24.10 23.97
CA ASN A 347 9.98 24.95 23.83
C ASN A 347 9.65 26.38 23.33
N TYR A 348 8.61 27.02 23.88
CA TYR A 348 8.13 28.36 23.51
C TYR A 348 9.26 29.37 23.24
N GLU A 349 10.25 29.44 24.15
CA GLU A 349 11.41 30.33 24.00
C GLU A 349 12.31 30.01 22.79
N ALA A 350 12.46 28.73 22.45
CA ALA A 350 13.20 28.32 21.25
C ALA A 350 12.38 28.60 19.98
N PHE A 351 11.06 28.42 20.04
CA PHE A 351 10.15 28.68 18.94
C PHE A 351 10.02 30.18 18.64
N MET A 352 9.86 31.01 19.67
CA MET A 352 9.85 32.47 19.54
C MET A 352 11.17 33.01 18.98
N GLU A 353 12.29 32.40 19.37
CA GLU A 353 13.59 32.73 18.78
C GLU A 353 13.67 32.32 17.30
N ALA A 354 13.09 31.18 16.91
CA ALA A 354 12.99 30.79 15.52
C ALA A 354 12.16 31.80 14.71
N LEU A 355 11.04 32.27 15.26
CA LEU A 355 10.21 33.33 14.65
C LEU A 355 11.00 34.63 14.47
N ARG A 356 11.76 35.06 15.49
CA ARG A 356 12.63 36.26 15.39
C ARG A 356 13.68 36.11 14.29
N ARG A 357 14.30 34.94 14.14
CA ARG A 357 15.29 34.66 13.08
C ARG A 357 14.65 34.56 11.69
N SER A 358 13.40 34.11 11.60
CA SER A 358 12.64 34.01 10.35
C SER A 358 11.98 35.32 9.92
N ALA A 359 11.84 36.29 10.82
CA ALA A 359 11.26 37.59 10.51
C ALA A 359 12.18 38.41 9.57
N PRO A 360 11.65 39.00 8.47
CA PRO A 360 12.41 39.88 7.59
C PRO A 360 12.93 41.17 8.26
N VAL A 361 12.36 41.52 9.40
CA VAL A 361 12.62 42.72 10.19
C VAL A 361 12.67 42.36 11.68
N PRO A 362 13.35 43.16 12.53
CA PRO A 362 13.41 42.89 13.97
C PRO A 362 12.03 42.79 14.60
N LEU A 363 11.84 41.78 15.45
CA LEU A 363 10.62 41.52 16.20
C LEU A 363 10.88 41.73 17.70
N SER A 364 10.13 42.64 18.33
CA SER A 364 10.20 42.95 19.76
C SER A 364 8.84 42.79 20.45
N VAL A 365 8.88 42.49 21.75
CA VAL A 365 7.70 42.51 22.63
C VAL A 365 7.69 43.84 23.39
N GLU A 366 6.55 44.56 23.34
CA GLU A 366 6.40 45.91 23.86
C GLU A 366 5.04 46.07 24.58
N SER A 367 4.98 46.98 25.55
CA SER A 367 3.71 47.36 26.20
C SER A 367 2.80 48.10 25.22
N MET A 368 1.58 47.59 25.01
CA MET A 368 0.61 48.12 24.03
C MET A 368 -0.82 48.10 24.60
N ALA A 369 -1.75 48.80 23.95
CA ALA A 369 -3.15 48.82 24.35
C ALA A 369 -3.81 47.43 24.14
N ALA A 370 -4.67 47.01 25.06
CA ALA A 370 -5.26 45.65 25.09
C ALA A 370 -6.05 45.22 23.83
N LYS A 371 -6.40 46.17 22.94
CA LYS A 371 -7.13 45.92 21.68
C LYS A 371 -6.23 45.72 20.46
N MET A 372 -4.91 45.73 20.64
CA MET A 372 -3.91 45.64 19.58
C MET A 372 -2.89 44.59 19.99
N ASP A 373 -2.86 43.48 19.26
CA ASP A 373 -2.00 42.35 19.58
C ASP A 373 -0.59 42.52 18.99
N GLY A 374 -0.49 43.24 17.88
CA GLY A 374 0.79 43.60 17.25
C GLY A 374 0.62 44.63 16.13
N TYR A 375 1.75 45.06 15.56
CA TYR A 375 1.80 45.75 14.27
C TYR A 375 3.19 45.63 13.63
N PHE A 376 3.20 45.56 12.31
CA PHE A 376 4.36 45.84 11.47
C PHE A 376 4.42 47.34 11.12
N SER A 377 5.60 47.95 11.29
CA SER A 377 5.88 49.32 10.87
C SER A 377 6.75 49.34 9.61
N PRO A 378 6.20 49.69 8.43
CA PRO A 378 6.99 49.85 7.20
C PRO A 378 8.02 50.97 7.32
N ASP A 379 7.72 52.05 8.02
CA ASP A 379 8.64 53.20 8.12
C ASP A 379 9.86 52.89 9.00
N GLN A 380 9.64 52.15 10.09
CA GLN A 380 10.70 51.79 11.05
C GLN A 380 11.33 50.42 10.74
N GLN A 381 10.80 49.68 9.77
CA GLN A 381 11.19 48.31 9.41
C GLN A 381 11.34 47.44 10.68
N ARG A 382 10.27 47.34 11.48
CA ARG A 382 10.20 46.49 12.69
C ARG A 382 8.80 45.96 12.93
N ILE A 383 8.71 44.88 13.70
CA ILE A 383 7.49 44.27 14.22
C ILE A 383 7.45 44.46 15.73
N ALA A 384 6.32 44.91 16.25
CA ALA A 384 6.05 45.00 17.69
C ALA A 384 4.86 44.11 18.06
N ILE A 385 5.02 43.29 19.10
CA ILE A 385 3.99 42.41 19.65
C ILE A 385 3.68 42.83 21.08
N ARG A 386 2.42 42.76 21.48
CA ARG A 386 1.97 43.18 22.81
C ARG A 386 2.48 42.27 23.92
N GLU A 387 2.99 42.87 24.99
CA GLU A 387 3.38 42.18 26.22
C GLU A 387 2.16 41.65 27.01
N GLY A 388 2.31 40.50 27.67
CA GLY A 388 1.31 39.93 28.58
C GLY A 388 0.16 39.16 27.91
N MET A 389 0.28 38.80 26.63
CA MET A 389 -0.64 37.89 25.94
C MET A 389 -0.29 36.43 26.22
N SER A 390 -1.22 35.50 25.96
CA SER A 390 -0.89 34.06 26.03
C SER A 390 0.16 33.68 24.98
N GLU A 391 0.85 32.55 25.18
CA GLU A 391 1.84 32.04 24.21
C GLU A 391 1.25 31.88 22.81
N VAL A 392 0.05 31.28 22.74
CA VAL A 392 -0.72 31.07 21.49
C VAL A 392 -1.05 32.39 20.80
N GLN A 393 -1.56 33.37 21.55
CA GLN A 393 -1.87 34.70 21.01
C GLN A 393 -0.61 35.41 20.52
N THR A 394 0.47 35.31 21.28
CA THR A 394 1.76 35.95 20.94
C THR A 394 2.35 35.37 19.66
N VAL A 395 2.34 34.04 19.52
CA VAL A 395 2.81 33.36 18.30
C VAL A 395 1.93 33.74 17.10
N SER A 396 0.60 33.67 17.24
CA SER A 396 -0.32 33.99 16.14
C SER A 396 -0.15 35.43 15.67
N ALA A 397 -0.04 36.38 16.61
CA ALA A 397 0.22 37.79 16.29
C ALA A 397 1.60 37.96 15.63
N ALA A 398 2.65 37.30 16.14
CA ALA A 398 3.99 37.37 15.56
C ALA A 398 4.00 36.89 14.09
N VAL A 399 3.38 35.75 13.80
CA VAL A 399 3.30 35.20 12.45
C VAL A 399 2.49 36.12 11.52
N HIS A 400 1.38 36.68 12.02
CA HIS A 400 0.55 37.64 11.28
C HIS A 400 1.36 38.88 10.86
N GLU A 401 2.10 39.47 11.80
CA GLU A 401 2.92 40.65 11.49
C GLU A 401 4.14 40.33 10.62
N ILE A 402 4.72 39.13 10.76
CA ILE A 402 5.75 38.65 9.83
C ILE A 402 5.18 38.55 8.41
N ALA A 403 3.96 38.05 8.24
CA ALA A 403 3.30 37.97 6.94
C ALA A 403 3.11 39.38 6.33
N HIS A 404 2.64 40.37 7.10
CA HIS A 404 2.60 41.77 6.64
C HIS A 404 3.97 42.30 6.24
N SER A 405 5.02 42.04 7.03
CA SER A 405 6.36 42.53 6.72
C SER A 405 6.94 41.92 5.43
N LYS A 406 6.56 40.67 5.14
CA LYS A 406 7.03 39.90 3.98
C LYS A 406 6.28 40.25 2.70
N LEU A 407 4.95 40.42 2.78
CA LEU A 407 4.09 40.62 1.61
C LEU A 407 3.70 42.07 1.34
N HIS A 408 3.53 42.87 2.40
CA HIS A 408 2.87 44.19 2.32
C HIS A 408 3.82 45.37 2.54
N ASN A 409 5.14 45.12 2.45
CA ASN A 409 6.19 46.14 2.47
C ASN A 409 6.47 46.70 1.07
N TYR A 410 5.48 47.36 0.47
CA TYR A 410 5.54 47.78 -0.93
C TYR A 410 6.66 48.78 -1.24
N ALA A 411 7.05 49.63 -0.29
CA ALA A 411 8.14 50.58 -0.47
C ALA A 411 9.47 49.83 -0.73
N LYS A 412 9.77 48.83 0.10
CA LYS A 412 10.95 47.98 -0.06
C LYS A 412 10.87 47.15 -1.35
N ALA A 413 9.70 46.59 -1.66
CA ALA A 413 9.51 45.82 -2.89
C ALA A 413 9.71 46.68 -4.16
N GLN A 414 9.30 47.96 -4.12
CA GLN A 414 9.56 48.92 -5.20
C GLN A 414 11.05 49.24 -5.35
N GLU A 415 11.75 49.44 -4.24
CA GLU A 415 13.21 49.66 -4.25
C GLU A 415 13.98 48.44 -4.78
N GLU A 416 13.59 47.24 -4.38
CA GLU A 416 14.19 45.98 -4.85
C GLU A 416 13.91 45.74 -6.34
N ALA A 417 12.69 46.01 -6.80
CA ALA A 417 12.32 45.94 -8.21
C ALA A 417 13.11 46.96 -9.05
N ALA A 418 13.26 48.20 -8.57
CA ALA A 418 14.05 49.24 -9.21
C ALA A 418 15.54 48.86 -9.29
N ARG A 419 16.07 48.18 -8.26
CA ARG A 419 17.45 47.66 -8.27
C ARG A 419 17.64 46.49 -9.24
N ALA A 420 16.62 45.65 -9.42
CA ALA A 420 16.67 44.46 -10.26
C ALA A 420 16.52 44.76 -11.78
N GLY A 421 16.03 45.94 -12.17
CA GLY A 421 15.97 46.41 -13.56
C GLY A 421 14.91 45.77 -14.46
N ASP A 422 14.55 44.50 -14.22
CA ASP A 422 13.69 43.70 -15.11
C ASP A 422 12.37 43.20 -14.44
N LYS A 423 12.05 43.68 -13.24
CA LYS A 423 10.82 43.27 -12.52
C LYS A 423 9.89 44.44 -12.31
N GLU A 424 8.65 44.30 -12.76
CA GLU A 424 7.58 45.26 -12.42
C GLU A 424 7.26 45.13 -10.91
N PRO A 425 7.23 46.24 -10.15
CA PRO A 425 6.97 46.17 -8.72
C PRO A 425 5.53 45.72 -8.43
N PRO A 426 5.31 45.00 -7.32
CA PRO A 426 3.97 44.56 -6.94
C PRO A 426 3.07 45.78 -6.69
N LYS A 427 1.85 45.73 -7.23
CA LYS A 427 0.82 46.75 -6.99
C LYS A 427 0.30 46.63 -5.57
N LYS A 428 0.04 47.79 -4.94
CA LYS A 428 -0.59 47.83 -3.61
C LYS A 428 -2.00 47.26 -3.68
N LYS A 429 -2.28 46.28 -2.81
CA LYS A 429 -3.60 45.66 -2.67
C LYS A 429 -4.50 46.50 -1.76
N ASP A 430 -5.80 46.23 -1.78
CA ASP A 430 -6.72 46.82 -0.80
C ASP A 430 -6.47 46.24 0.59
N ARG A 431 -6.80 47.00 1.63
CA ARG A 431 -6.48 46.63 3.02
C ARG A 431 -7.13 45.30 3.43
N ASN A 432 -8.35 45.01 2.97
CA ASN A 432 -9.03 43.78 3.35
C ASN A 432 -8.31 42.56 2.76
N THR A 433 -7.80 42.65 1.53
CA THR A 433 -6.96 41.60 0.94
C THR A 433 -5.65 41.41 1.70
N GLU A 434 -5.01 42.48 2.14
CA GLU A 434 -3.80 42.38 2.96
C GLU A 434 -4.06 41.65 4.28
N GLU A 435 -5.16 41.96 4.97
CA GLU A 435 -5.53 41.30 6.23
C GLU A 435 -5.93 39.83 5.99
N VAL A 436 -6.75 39.53 4.99
CA VAL A 436 -7.11 38.12 4.66
C VAL A 436 -5.87 37.30 4.37
N GLU A 437 -4.92 37.83 3.59
CA GLU A 437 -3.69 37.10 3.28
C GLU A 437 -2.85 36.88 4.54
N ALA A 438 -2.66 37.90 5.38
CA ALA A 438 -1.88 37.80 6.60
C ALA A 438 -2.51 36.86 7.65
N GLU A 439 -3.82 36.97 7.88
CA GLU A 439 -4.54 36.08 8.80
C GLU A 439 -4.55 34.64 8.30
N SER A 440 -4.72 34.42 6.99
CA SER A 440 -4.69 33.07 6.41
C SER A 440 -3.33 32.41 6.54
N ILE A 441 -2.25 33.18 6.37
CA ILE A 441 -0.88 32.71 6.59
C ILE A 441 -0.66 32.40 8.07
N SER A 442 -1.09 33.29 8.97
CA SER A 442 -0.99 33.05 10.42
C SER A 442 -1.71 31.78 10.83
N TYR A 443 -2.95 31.60 10.39
CA TYR A 443 -3.74 30.41 10.65
C TYR A 443 -3.06 29.14 10.11
N ALA A 444 -2.63 29.14 8.84
CA ALA A 444 -2.01 27.97 8.23
C ALA A 444 -0.69 27.56 8.92
N VAL A 445 0.15 28.54 9.27
CA VAL A 445 1.42 28.29 9.98
C VAL A 445 1.14 27.79 11.40
N CYS A 446 0.19 28.39 12.13
CA CYS A 446 -0.19 27.92 13.46
C CYS A 446 -0.73 26.49 13.42
N GLN A 447 -1.61 26.19 12.46
CA GLN A 447 -2.14 24.84 12.25
C GLN A 447 -1.06 23.81 11.92
N TYR A 448 -0.03 24.18 11.14
CA TYR A 448 1.10 23.29 10.85
C TYR A 448 1.83 22.83 12.12
N TYR A 449 1.97 23.72 13.10
CA TYR A 449 2.61 23.41 14.39
C TYR A 449 1.64 22.88 15.46
N GLY A 450 0.36 22.64 15.12
CA GLY A 450 -0.66 22.17 16.06
C GLY A 450 -1.20 23.25 17.01
N ILE A 451 -0.88 24.52 16.77
CA ILE A 451 -1.31 25.65 17.60
C ILE A 451 -2.77 25.98 17.27
N GLN A 452 -3.67 25.72 18.22
CA GLN A 452 -5.10 25.98 18.06
C GLN A 452 -5.41 27.49 18.18
N THR A 453 -5.71 28.11 17.04
CA THR A 453 -6.25 29.48 16.96
C THR A 453 -7.78 29.42 16.96
N GLY A 454 -8.46 30.31 17.69
CA GLY A 454 -9.91 30.25 17.92
C GLY A 454 -10.79 30.30 16.65
N GLU A 455 -12.02 29.80 16.75
CA GLU A 455 -12.94 29.54 15.63
C GLU A 455 -13.48 30.80 14.90
N ASN A 456 -13.29 32.00 15.45
CA ASN A 456 -13.95 33.23 14.98
C ASN A 456 -13.08 34.15 14.11
N SER A 457 -11.92 33.68 13.63
CA SER A 457 -10.95 34.55 12.93
C SER A 457 -11.39 35.06 11.56
N PHE A 458 -12.28 34.35 10.85
CA PHE A 458 -12.55 34.63 9.42
C PHE A 458 -13.99 35.02 9.06
N GLY A 459 -14.78 35.53 10.01
CA GLY A 459 -16.21 35.86 9.80
C GLY A 459 -16.50 36.86 8.68
N TYR A 460 -15.48 37.55 8.16
CA TYR A 460 -15.58 38.56 7.11
C TYR A 460 -15.16 38.07 5.71
N ILE A 461 -14.75 36.80 5.56
CA ILE A 461 -14.26 36.26 4.28
C ILE A 461 -15.32 36.25 3.18
N ALA A 462 -16.56 35.89 3.49
CA ALA A 462 -17.64 35.89 2.51
C ALA A 462 -17.92 37.30 1.95
N THR A 463 -17.70 38.34 2.76
CA THR A 463 -17.80 39.74 2.32
C THR A 463 -16.57 40.18 1.53
N TRP A 464 -15.38 39.68 1.87
CA TRP A 464 -14.15 39.98 1.13
C TRP A 464 -14.12 39.36 -0.27
N SER A 465 -14.64 38.14 -0.43
CA SER A 465 -14.70 37.44 -1.71
C SER A 465 -15.77 38.02 -2.65
N GLN A 466 -16.79 38.68 -2.09
CA GLN A 466 -17.90 39.26 -2.82
C GLN A 466 -17.42 40.36 -3.78
N GLY A 467 -17.54 40.11 -5.09
CA GLY A 467 -17.15 41.05 -6.15
C GLY A 467 -15.71 40.90 -6.65
N LYS A 468 -14.96 39.88 -6.18
CA LYS A 468 -13.66 39.50 -6.76
C LYS A 468 -13.83 38.49 -7.88
N GLU A 469 -13.05 38.65 -8.94
CA GLU A 469 -12.98 37.68 -10.03
C GLU A 469 -12.14 36.46 -9.64
N LEU A 470 -12.41 35.32 -10.28
CA LEU A 470 -11.71 34.06 -9.99
C LEU A 470 -10.17 34.16 -10.06
N PRO A 471 -9.57 34.86 -11.05
CA PRO A 471 -8.11 35.03 -11.09
C PRO A 471 -7.55 35.78 -9.88
N GLU A 472 -8.30 36.73 -9.30
CA GLU A 472 -7.87 37.48 -8.12
C GLU A 472 -7.88 36.60 -6.87
N LEU A 473 -8.96 35.85 -6.67
CA LEU A 473 -9.08 34.89 -5.57
C LEU A 473 -7.97 33.84 -5.64
N ARG A 474 -7.74 33.30 -6.84
CA ARG A 474 -6.68 32.34 -7.11
C ARG A 474 -5.29 32.92 -6.81
N ALA A 475 -5.02 34.16 -7.23
CA ALA A 475 -3.74 34.81 -6.97
C ALA A 475 -3.48 35.04 -5.47
N SER A 476 -4.51 35.37 -4.68
CA SER A 476 -4.40 35.43 -3.21
C SER A 476 -4.10 34.06 -2.62
N LEU A 477 -4.78 32.99 -3.05
CA LEU A 477 -4.47 31.63 -2.59
C LEU A 477 -3.03 31.20 -2.92
N GLU A 478 -2.53 31.53 -4.12
CA GLU A 478 -1.15 31.27 -4.51
C GLU A 478 -0.14 32.07 -3.67
N THR A 479 -0.48 33.33 -3.34
CA THR A 479 0.33 34.17 -2.44
C THR A 479 0.38 33.58 -1.03
N ILE A 480 -0.78 33.19 -0.49
CA ILE A 480 -0.92 32.59 0.85
C ILE A 480 -0.15 31.28 0.94
N ASN A 481 -0.38 30.35 0.01
CA ASN A 481 0.26 29.04 -0.01
C ASN A 481 1.79 29.17 -0.08
N LYS A 482 2.29 30.02 -0.99
CA LYS A 482 3.73 30.26 -1.13
C LYS A 482 4.34 30.91 0.11
N ALA A 483 3.72 31.98 0.63
CA ALA A 483 4.24 32.71 1.77
C ALA A 483 4.25 31.88 3.05
N ALA A 484 3.16 31.14 3.32
CA ALA A 484 3.07 30.20 4.42
C ALA A 484 4.10 29.08 4.28
N GLY A 485 4.22 28.48 3.09
CA GLY A 485 5.17 27.39 2.86
C GLY A 485 6.64 27.80 3.02
N GLU A 486 7.01 28.99 2.56
CA GLU A 486 8.34 29.56 2.80
C GLU A 486 8.57 29.87 4.29
N LEU A 487 7.57 30.44 4.97
CA LEU A 487 7.69 30.80 6.39
C LEU A 487 7.81 29.55 7.28
N ILE A 488 7.02 28.50 7.03
CA ILE A 488 7.15 27.19 7.68
C ILE A 488 8.57 26.64 7.47
N ALA A 489 9.07 26.66 6.23
CA ALA A 489 10.41 26.16 5.94
C ALA A 489 11.54 26.97 6.61
N ASP A 490 11.37 28.28 6.76
CA ASP A 490 12.31 29.14 7.48
C ASP A 490 12.27 28.88 8.99
N ILE A 491 11.08 28.78 9.59
CA ILE A 491 10.89 28.48 11.01
C ILE A 491 11.48 27.10 11.33
N ASP A 492 11.15 26.05 10.57
CA ASP A 492 11.69 24.70 10.77
C ASP A 492 13.22 24.68 10.75
N ARG A 493 13.82 25.41 9.80
CA ARG A 493 15.27 25.49 9.68
C ARG A 493 15.90 26.13 10.89
N HIS A 494 15.38 27.29 11.31
CA HIS A 494 15.90 28.00 12.47
C HIS A 494 15.64 27.25 13.78
N TYR A 495 14.45 26.66 13.94
CA TYR A 495 14.07 25.90 15.12
C TYR A 495 14.97 24.69 15.31
N LYS A 496 15.27 23.93 14.24
CA LYS A 496 16.24 22.81 14.29
C LYS A 496 17.63 23.25 14.73
N VAL A 497 18.11 24.39 14.23
CA VAL A 497 19.41 24.95 14.62
C VAL A 497 19.40 25.35 16.10
N ILE A 498 18.36 26.03 16.57
CA ILE A 498 18.23 26.49 17.96
C ILE A 498 18.14 25.29 18.93
N CYS A 499 17.37 24.26 18.58
CA CYS A 499 17.28 23.06 19.39
C CYS A 499 18.65 22.39 19.55
N LYS A 500 19.43 22.29 18.46
CA LYS A 500 20.81 21.82 18.51
C LYS A 500 21.73 22.70 19.36
N GLU A 501 21.61 24.03 19.23
CA GLU A 501 22.38 24.99 20.04
C GLU A 501 22.07 24.88 21.54
N ARG A 502 20.81 24.56 21.89
CA ARG A 502 20.33 24.46 23.27
C ARG A 502 20.36 23.04 23.84
N GLY A 503 20.82 22.05 23.08
CA GLY A 503 20.85 20.65 23.51
C GLY A 503 19.48 19.99 23.65
N ILE A 504 18.46 20.51 22.95
CA ILE A 504 17.10 19.96 22.92
C ILE A 504 17.08 18.82 21.88
N ASP A 505 16.78 17.61 22.34
CA ASP A 505 16.63 16.44 21.46
C ASP A 505 15.25 16.44 20.79
N LEU A 506 15.24 16.68 19.47
CA LEU A 506 14.03 16.67 18.64
C LEU A 506 13.56 15.25 18.27
N THR A 507 14.34 14.22 18.61
CA THR A 507 14.03 12.81 18.31
C THR A 507 13.53 12.03 19.51
N ALA A 508 13.57 12.64 20.70
CA ALA A 508 12.86 12.13 21.86
C ALA A 508 11.36 12.17 21.55
N ALA A 509 10.69 11.03 21.63
CA ALA A 509 9.24 10.97 21.55
C ALA A 509 8.67 11.94 22.60
N PRO A 510 7.63 12.73 22.29
CA PRO A 510 6.89 13.41 23.34
C PRO A 510 6.47 12.33 24.35
N GLU A 511 6.81 12.53 25.62
CA GLU A 511 6.34 11.62 26.66
C GLU A 511 4.82 11.48 26.50
N PRO A 512 4.27 10.25 26.47
CA PRO A 512 2.83 10.09 26.39
C PRO A 512 2.23 10.90 27.52
N GLN A 513 1.28 11.78 27.20
CA GLN A 513 0.50 12.47 28.22
C GLN A 513 -0.13 11.39 29.09
N ARG A 514 0.45 11.18 30.29
CA ARG A 514 -0.05 10.26 31.28
C ARG A 514 -1.45 10.69 31.67
N ASP A 515 -2.33 9.72 31.89
CA ASP A 515 -3.68 9.97 32.39
C ASP A 515 -3.59 10.93 33.61
N PRO A 516 -4.38 12.01 33.67
CA PRO A 516 -4.29 12.99 34.76
C PRO A 516 -4.42 12.38 36.17
N ILE A 517 -5.19 11.29 36.30
CA ILE A 517 -5.37 10.55 37.56
C ILE A 517 -4.13 9.70 37.86
N GLU A 518 -3.52 9.06 36.86
CA GLU A 518 -2.25 8.33 37.03
C GLU A 518 -1.09 9.26 37.39
N GLN A 519 -1.05 10.45 36.79
CA GLN A 519 -0.05 11.45 37.13
C GLN A 519 -0.27 12.00 38.54
N LEU A 520 -1.52 12.26 38.93
CA LEU A 520 -1.85 12.67 40.29
C LEU A 520 -1.48 11.58 41.31
N ALA A 521 -1.79 10.31 41.04
CA ALA A 521 -1.42 9.19 41.89
C ALA A 521 0.10 9.08 42.05
N ALA A 522 0.86 9.23 40.96
CA ALA A 522 2.33 9.20 41.01
C ALA A 522 2.91 10.37 41.81
N ASP A 523 2.34 11.56 41.69
CA ASP A 523 2.77 12.74 42.43
C ASP A 523 2.47 12.61 43.93
N ILE A 524 1.32 12.03 44.30
CA ILE A 524 0.92 11.76 45.69
C ILE A 524 1.80 10.64 46.29
N ASP A 525 2.04 9.56 45.55
CA ASP A 525 2.92 8.46 45.97
C ASP A 525 4.36 8.96 46.23
N GLN A 526 4.90 9.76 45.30
CA GLN A 526 6.21 10.36 45.47
C GLN A 526 6.24 11.34 46.65
N PHE A 527 5.18 12.12 46.86
CA PHE A 527 5.07 13.01 48.01
C PHE A 527 5.03 12.24 49.34
N SER A 528 4.31 11.12 49.40
CA SER A 528 4.28 10.22 50.56
C SER A 528 5.66 9.66 50.90
N PHE A 529 6.41 9.22 49.88
CA PHE A 529 7.80 8.78 50.04
C PHE A 529 8.75 9.90 50.53
N ASP A 530 8.59 11.11 50.00
CA ASP A 530 9.42 12.27 50.34
C ASP A 530 9.12 12.81 51.75
N TYR A 531 7.86 12.69 52.20
CA TYR A 531 7.38 13.22 53.48
C TYR A 531 7.88 12.38 54.68
N ASP A 532 7.72 11.05 54.63
CA ASP A 532 8.36 10.14 55.58
C ASP A 532 8.86 8.87 54.89
N THR A 533 10.12 8.92 54.45
CA THR A 533 10.77 7.81 53.74
C THR A 533 10.88 6.53 54.58
N TYR A 534 10.94 6.62 55.91
CA TYR A 534 11.09 5.44 56.76
C TYR A 534 9.73 4.77 56.98
N GLU A 535 8.69 5.55 57.28
CA GLU A 535 7.34 5.03 57.42
C GLU A 535 6.81 4.46 56.09
N TYR A 536 7.07 5.15 54.98
CA TYR A 536 6.69 4.65 53.64
C TYR A 536 7.33 3.29 53.33
N ARG A 537 8.61 3.08 53.67
CA ARG A 537 9.31 1.80 53.44
C ARG A 537 8.85 0.67 54.35
N ASP A 538 8.29 0.99 55.51
CA ASP A 538 7.72 -0.01 56.43
C ASP A 538 6.29 -0.41 56.03
N GLN A 539 5.55 0.47 55.33
CA GLN A 539 4.17 0.22 54.89
C GLN A 539 4.05 -0.26 53.44
N VAL A 540 4.98 0.12 52.56
CA VAL A 540 4.96 -0.18 51.12
C VAL A 540 6.06 -1.18 50.76
N ASP A 541 5.66 -2.44 50.59
CA ASP A 541 6.57 -3.52 50.17
C ASP A 541 6.98 -3.40 48.69
N ASN A 542 6.03 -3.02 47.82
CA ASN A 542 6.24 -2.81 46.39
C ASN A 542 5.58 -1.50 45.93
N ARG A 543 6.41 -0.57 45.48
CA ARG A 543 6.00 0.75 45.02
C ARG A 543 5.09 0.70 43.78
N GLU A 544 5.29 -0.26 42.89
CA GLU A 544 4.44 -0.41 41.70
C GLU A 544 3.02 -0.85 42.07
N ASP A 545 2.89 -1.72 43.09
CA ASP A 545 1.59 -2.18 43.57
C ASP A 545 0.86 -1.08 44.35
N ALA A 546 1.57 -0.34 45.21
CA ALA A 546 1.00 0.79 45.93
C ALA A 546 0.51 1.91 44.99
N LEU A 547 1.29 2.21 43.94
CA LEU A 547 0.86 3.16 42.91
C LEU A 547 -0.37 2.67 42.17
N ARG A 548 -0.45 1.36 41.87
CA ARG A 548 -1.62 0.76 41.21
C ARG A 548 -2.87 0.82 42.09
N GLU A 549 -2.73 0.54 43.38
CA GLU A 549 -3.81 0.62 44.36
C GLU A 549 -4.30 2.06 44.55
N LEU A 550 -3.38 3.02 44.69
CA LEU A 550 -3.70 4.44 44.77
C LEU A 550 -4.42 4.94 43.51
N THR A 551 -3.93 4.55 42.33
CA THR A 551 -4.57 4.88 41.06
C THR A 551 -5.99 4.31 40.99
N ALA A 552 -6.18 3.06 41.42
CA ALA A 552 -7.50 2.43 41.46
C ALA A 552 -8.46 3.14 42.44
N ALA A 553 -7.97 3.56 43.60
CA ALA A 553 -8.75 4.31 44.61
C ALA A 553 -9.18 5.70 44.11
N LEU A 554 -8.27 6.43 43.45
CA LEU A 554 -8.61 7.72 42.85
C LEU A 554 -9.63 7.56 41.71
N ARG A 555 -9.50 6.52 40.88
CA ARG A 555 -10.47 6.21 39.80
C ARG A 555 -11.84 5.80 40.32
N SER A 556 -11.90 5.11 41.47
CA SER A 556 -13.18 4.71 42.09
C SER A 556 -13.87 5.84 42.85
N GLY A 557 -13.21 7.00 43.00
CA GLY A 557 -13.70 8.13 43.77
C GLY A 557 -13.45 8.02 45.29
N ASP A 558 -12.83 6.93 45.75
CA ASP A 558 -12.45 6.74 47.15
C ASP A 558 -11.12 7.46 47.46
N ALA A 559 -11.17 8.78 47.41
CA ALA A 559 -10.06 9.66 47.73
C ALA A 559 -10.04 10.10 49.21
N SER A 560 -10.94 9.58 50.04
CA SER A 560 -11.17 10.05 51.41
C SER A 560 -9.92 10.01 52.29
N GLY A 561 -9.23 8.87 52.36
CA GLY A 561 -8.03 8.71 53.17
C GLY A 561 -6.84 9.57 52.71
N VAL A 562 -6.70 9.77 51.39
CA VAL A 562 -5.63 10.59 50.82
C VAL A 562 -5.94 12.08 50.99
N ARG A 563 -7.21 12.48 50.86
CA ARG A 563 -7.69 13.84 51.08
C ARG A 563 -7.47 14.27 52.52
N ASP A 564 -7.85 13.43 53.48
CA ASP A 564 -7.65 13.69 54.91
C ASP A 564 -6.16 13.82 55.26
N TRP A 565 -5.32 12.93 54.71
CA TRP A 565 -3.88 12.97 54.93
C TRP A 565 -3.21 14.22 54.34
N LEU A 566 -3.55 14.60 53.10
CA LEU A 566 -3.05 15.84 52.48
C LEU A 566 -3.55 17.09 53.22
N GLN A 567 -4.80 17.08 53.70
CA GLN A 567 -5.37 18.17 54.49
C GLN A 567 -4.67 18.33 55.84
N GLU A 568 -4.36 17.23 56.54
CA GLU A 568 -3.63 17.26 57.81
C GLU A 568 -2.24 17.90 57.65
N ILE A 569 -1.52 17.54 56.57
CA ILE A 569 -0.20 18.10 56.25
C ILE A 569 -0.30 19.57 55.83
N ALA A 570 -1.35 19.93 55.08
CA ALA A 570 -1.58 21.32 54.65
C ALA A 570 -1.95 22.23 55.84
N ASP A 571 -2.62 21.70 56.87
CA ASP A 571 -3.06 22.42 58.06
C ASP A 571 -2.01 22.50 59.18
N GLU A 572 -0.80 21.96 58.97
CA GLU A 572 0.30 22.09 59.92
C GLU A 572 0.64 23.57 60.20
N ASN A 573 0.80 23.92 61.47
CA ASN A 573 0.96 25.31 61.93
C ASN A 573 2.29 25.99 61.51
N GLU A 574 3.22 25.29 60.84
CA GLU A 574 4.48 25.84 60.33
C GLU A 574 4.51 25.79 58.79
N PRO A 575 4.59 26.94 58.08
CA PRO A 575 4.65 26.95 56.62
C PRO A 575 5.98 26.37 56.14
N GLY A 576 5.94 25.15 55.61
CA GLY A 576 7.06 24.44 54.99
C GLY A 576 6.80 24.08 53.52
N GLU A 577 7.85 23.62 52.83
CA GLU A 577 7.75 23.12 51.45
C GLU A 577 6.74 21.95 51.34
N ALA A 578 6.64 21.11 52.39
CA ALA A 578 5.68 20.02 52.46
C ALA A 578 4.22 20.50 52.53
N ALA A 579 3.90 21.47 53.39
CA ALA A 579 2.55 22.03 53.50
C ALA A 579 2.08 22.71 52.20
N THR A 580 3.00 23.40 51.50
CA THR A 580 2.70 24.03 50.19
C THR A 580 2.40 22.98 49.13
N LYS A 581 3.23 21.93 49.06
CA LYS A 581 3.06 20.84 48.09
C LYS A 581 1.82 19.98 48.39
N ALA A 582 1.47 19.79 49.66
CA ALA A 582 0.24 19.12 50.08
C ALA A 582 -1.01 19.90 49.64
N ALA A 583 -1.03 21.23 49.82
CA ALA A 583 -2.14 22.08 49.38
C ALA A 583 -2.31 22.10 47.85
N GLU A 584 -1.21 22.09 47.08
CA GLU A 584 -1.26 21.97 45.61
C GLU A 584 -1.80 20.62 45.14
N LEU A 585 -1.40 19.52 45.79
CA LEU A 585 -1.90 18.18 45.49
C LEU A 585 -3.38 18.03 45.86
N LEU A 586 -3.81 18.67 46.96
CA LEU A 586 -5.20 18.69 47.41
C LEU A 586 -6.11 19.43 46.41
N ASP A 587 -5.72 20.60 45.91
CA ASP A 587 -6.49 21.34 44.89
C ASP A 587 -6.63 20.53 43.59
N ARG A 588 -5.55 19.85 43.17
CA ARG A 588 -5.59 18.94 42.01
C ARG A 588 -6.49 17.73 42.25
N LEU A 589 -6.51 17.19 43.48
CA LEU A 589 -7.38 16.09 43.87
C LEU A 589 -8.85 16.49 43.87
N GLU A 590 -9.19 17.68 44.36
CA GLU A 590 -10.57 18.19 44.35
C GLU A 590 -11.10 18.47 42.92
N GLN A 591 -10.24 18.94 42.02
CA GLN A 591 -10.60 19.19 40.62
C GLN A 591 -10.85 17.90 39.84
N LEU A 592 -10.08 16.84 40.12
CA LEU A 592 -10.15 15.57 39.38
C LEU A 592 -11.09 14.55 40.04
N VAL A 593 -11.23 14.58 41.36
CA VAL A 593 -12.05 13.65 42.17
C VAL A 593 -12.86 14.45 43.22
N PRO A 594 -13.96 15.12 42.82
CA PRO A 594 -14.76 15.93 43.74
C PRO A 594 -15.55 15.07 44.74
N GLU A 595 -15.87 15.61 45.91
CA GLU A 595 -16.71 14.91 46.89
C GLU A 595 -18.14 14.68 46.38
N PRO A 596 -18.76 13.52 46.68
CA PRO A 596 -20.14 13.22 46.29
C PRO A 596 -21.15 14.15 46.99
N ASP A 597 -22.20 14.56 46.27
CA ASP A 597 -23.22 15.50 46.78
C ASP A 597 -23.86 14.97 48.08
N PRO A 598 -23.87 15.76 49.17
CA PRO A 598 -24.45 15.35 50.46
C PRO A 598 -25.95 15.02 50.41
N ASN A 599 -26.67 15.43 49.37
CA ASN A 599 -28.06 15.01 49.15
C ASN A 599 -28.17 13.58 48.60
N LEU A 600 -27.20 13.10 47.81
CA LEU A 600 -27.16 11.71 47.32
C LEU A 600 -26.80 10.74 48.44
N VAL A 601 -25.92 11.16 49.36
CA VAL A 601 -25.55 10.37 50.55
C VAL A 601 -26.74 10.17 51.49
N LYS A 602 -27.57 11.20 51.70
CA LYS A 602 -28.82 11.08 52.47
C LYS A 602 -29.83 10.11 51.86
N MET A 603 -29.94 10.09 50.53
CA MET A 603 -30.84 9.16 49.84
C MET A 603 -30.34 7.71 49.95
N ALA A 604 -29.02 7.49 50.02
CA ALA A 604 -28.42 6.18 50.27
C ALA A 604 -28.59 5.71 51.74
N ASP A 605 -28.44 6.63 52.71
CA ASP A 605 -28.67 6.33 54.14
C ASP A 605 -30.13 5.97 54.45
N GLU A 606 -31.09 6.66 53.80
CA GLU A 606 -32.51 6.34 53.91
C GLU A 606 -32.87 4.99 53.27
N ALA A 607 -32.16 4.58 52.21
CA ALA A 607 -32.31 3.27 51.58
C ALA A 607 -31.75 2.13 52.46
N MET A 608 -30.59 2.33 53.12
CA MET A 608 -30.03 1.38 54.09
C MET A 608 -30.94 1.18 55.32
N ALA A 609 -31.60 2.25 55.79
CA ALA A 609 -32.55 2.17 56.91
C ALA A 609 -33.81 1.34 56.59
N MET A 610 -34.11 1.12 55.30
CA MET A 610 -35.21 0.27 54.83
C MET A 610 -34.77 -1.16 54.50
N GLY A 611 -33.51 -1.53 54.82
CA GLY A 611 -32.99 -2.88 54.59
C GLY A 611 -32.63 -3.19 53.14
N ILE A 612 -32.42 -2.15 52.32
CA ILE A 612 -31.97 -2.28 50.94
C ILE A 612 -30.44 -2.17 50.95
N GLU A 613 -29.73 -3.25 50.61
CA GLU A 613 -28.30 -3.19 50.32
C GLU A 613 -28.12 -2.42 49.02
N THR A 614 -27.62 -1.18 49.12
CA THR A 614 -27.25 -0.36 47.97
C THR A 614 -25.73 -0.25 47.92
N THR A 615 -25.08 -1.02 47.05
CA THR A 615 -23.78 -0.63 46.48
C THR A 615 -24.00 0.54 45.52
N PRO A 616 -23.25 1.66 45.62
CA PRO A 616 -23.34 2.72 44.64
C PRO A 616 -22.87 2.17 43.27
N PRO A 617 -23.58 2.42 42.18
CA PRO A 617 -23.10 2.04 40.86
C PRO A 617 -21.91 2.92 40.49
N SER A 618 -20.76 2.28 40.23
CA SER A 618 -19.61 2.91 39.59
C SER A 618 -20.03 3.48 38.23
N THR A 619 -19.68 4.73 37.98
CA THR A 619 -20.07 5.54 36.81
C THR A 619 -19.41 5.11 35.49
N GLU A 620 -19.16 3.82 35.29
CA GLU A 620 -18.50 3.28 34.08
C GLU A 620 -19.34 2.29 33.28
N TYR A 621 -20.55 1.93 33.69
CA TYR A 621 -21.36 0.97 32.92
C TYR A 621 -22.65 1.61 32.39
N ARG A 622 -22.70 1.71 31.06
CA ARG A 622 -23.90 2.12 30.31
C ARG A 622 -24.97 1.02 30.24
N GLU A 623 -24.66 -0.19 30.69
CA GLU A 623 -25.55 -1.36 30.73
C GLU A 623 -25.70 -1.91 32.17
N ALA A 624 -26.76 -2.67 32.42
CA ALA A 624 -27.00 -3.33 33.70
C ALA A 624 -27.59 -4.73 33.53
N LEU A 625 -27.20 -5.64 34.42
CA LEU A 625 -27.83 -6.95 34.60
C LEU A 625 -28.59 -6.94 35.94
N LEU A 626 -29.86 -7.32 35.91
CA LEU A 626 -30.77 -7.29 37.06
C LEU A 626 -31.28 -8.71 37.32
N VAL A 627 -31.38 -9.11 38.57
CA VAL A 627 -32.05 -10.33 39.02
C VAL A 627 -33.48 -9.96 39.35
N LEU A 628 -34.43 -10.50 38.61
CA LEU A 628 -35.86 -10.22 38.81
C LEU A 628 -36.45 -11.17 39.87
N ASP A 629 -36.06 -12.45 39.81
CA ASP A 629 -36.36 -13.49 40.78
C ASP A 629 -35.32 -14.62 40.74
N ASP A 630 -35.51 -15.69 41.53
CA ASP A 630 -34.62 -16.86 41.58
C ASP A 630 -34.50 -17.61 40.22
N THR A 631 -35.25 -17.19 39.20
CA THR A 631 -35.34 -17.86 37.91
C THR A 631 -34.98 -16.98 36.71
N THR A 632 -34.94 -15.65 36.85
CA THR A 632 -34.81 -14.74 35.69
C THR A 632 -33.79 -13.60 35.89
N TYR A 633 -32.86 -13.47 34.94
CA TYR A 633 -32.01 -12.29 34.74
C TYR A 633 -32.59 -11.37 33.67
N LEU A 634 -32.44 -10.05 33.85
CA LEU A 634 -32.77 -9.00 32.88
C LEU A 634 -31.52 -8.17 32.58
N HIS A 635 -31.02 -8.26 31.36
CA HIS A 635 -29.95 -7.40 30.85
C HIS A 635 -30.57 -6.20 30.13
N VAL A 636 -30.11 -4.99 30.43
CA VAL A 636 -30.59 -3.73 29.84
C VAL A 636 -29.39 -2.90 29.39
N GLN A 637 -29.40 -2.44 28.13
CA GLN A 637 -28.33 -1.66 27.52
C GLN A 637 -28.92 -0.51 26.69
N PRO A 638 -28.19 0.60 26.44
CA PRO A 638 -28.73 1.74 25.73
C PRO A 638 -28.63 1.51 24.21
N CYS A 639 -29.57 2.09 23.47
CA CYS A 639 -29.55 2.12 22.00
C CYS A 639 -29.97 3.52 21.49
N ASP A 640 -29.88 3.75 20.17
CA ASP A 640 -30.13 5.06 19.55
C ASP A 640 -31.54 5.63 19.81
N THR A 641 -32.53 4.78 20.11
CA THR A 641 -33.92 5.17 20.34
C THR A 641 -34.41 4.94 21.78
N GLY A 642 -33.55 4.44 22.68
CA GLY A 642 -33.94 4.13 24.06
C GLY A 642 -33.10 3.05 24.71
N TRP A 643 -33.72 1.91 25.02
CA TRP A 643 -33.10 0.81 25.77
C TRP A 643 -33.39 -0.54 25.13
N ASP A 644 -32.34 -1.31 24.85
CA ASP A 644 -32.46 -2.73 24.50
C ASP A 644 -32.46 -3.57 25.78
N TYR A 645 -33.23 -4.67 25.76
CA TYR A 645 -33.27 -5.59 26.88
C TYR A 645 -33.33 -7.06 26.46
N THR A 646 -32.76 -7.92 27.29
CA THR A 646 -32.77 -9.37 27.10
C THR A 646 -33.04 -10.07 28.43
N LEU A 647 -33.98 -11.00 28.45
CA LEU A 647 -34.30 -11.86 29.60
C LEU A 647 -33.57 -13.19 29.47
N TYR A 648 -32.96 -13.68 30.55
CA TYR A 648 -32.30 -14.98 30.62
C TYR A 648 -32.84 -15.81 31.78
N ASP A 649 -32.88 -17.12 31.62
CA ASP A 649 -33.15 -18.08 32.69
C ASP A 649 -31.90 -18.27 33.56
N VAL A 650 -32.02 -18.10 34.88
CA VAL A 650 -30.90 -18.13 35.84
C VAL A 650 -30.25 -19.52 35.92
N ALA A 651 -31.03 -20.60 35.78
CA ALA A 651 -30.54 -21.96 35.96
C ALA A 651 -29.85 -22.51 34.70
N THR A 652 -30.33 -22.12 33.53
CA THR A 652 -29.87 -22.64 32.23
C THR A 652 -29.08 -21.63 31.41
N MET A 653 -29.02 -20.36 31.87
CA MET A 653 -28.38 -19.24 31.17
C MET A 653 -28.93 -19.03 29.75
N LYS A 654 -30.17 -19.48 29.51
CA LYS A 654 -30.84 -19.42 28.20
C LYS A 654 -31.59 -18.11 28.03
N GLN A 655 -31.46 -17.49 26.87
CA GLN A 655 -32.32 -16.37 26.50
C GLN A 655 -33.78 -16.83 26.49
N LEU A 656 -34.62 -16.15 27.27
CA LEU A 656 -36.06 -16.37 27.36
C LEU A 656 -36.81 -15.46 26.39
N ASP A 657 -36.44 -14.18 26.33
CA ASP A 657 -37.06 -13.17 25.47
C ASP A 657 -36.13 -11.95 25.30
N GLY A 658 -36.41 -11.07 24.35
CA GLY A 658 -35.65 -9.84 24.16
C GLY A 658 -36.37 -8.83 23.26
N GLY A 659 -36.08 -7.55 23.46
CA GLY A 659 -36.72 -6.48 22.69
C GLY A 659 -36.18 -5.10 23.01
N GLN A 660 -36.86 -4.09 22.49
CA GLN A 660 -36.46 -2.69 22.58
C GLN A 660 -37.56 -1.86 23.24
N LEU A 661 -37.16 -0.91 24.08
CA LEU A 661 -38.02 0.09 24.71
C LEU A 661 -37.62 1.48 24.18
N ASP A 662 -38.44 2.03 23.27
CA ASP A 662 -38.26 3.38 22.70
C ASP A 662 -38.61 4.48 23.71
N ALA A 663 -37.71 4.73 24.65
CA ALA A 663 -37.85 5.76 25.68
C ALA A 663 -36.47 6.29 26.15
N PRO A 664 -35.80 7.11 25.32
CA PRO A 664 -34.43 7.58 25.58
C PRO A 664 -34.34 8.56 26.75
N GLU A 665 -35.47 9.17 27.10
CA GLU A 665 -35.61 10.11 28.22
C GLU A 665 -35.72 9.42 29.59
N LEU A 666 -35.92 8.09 29.62
CA LEU A 666 -36.11 7.35 30.87
C LEU A 666 -34.75 6.93 31.48
N PRO A 667 -34.54 7.14 32.79
CA PRO A 667 -33.41 6.54 33.49
C PRO A 667 -33.46 5.01 33.41
N MET A 668 -32.30 4.35 33.33
CA MET A 668 -32.16 2.88 33.22
C MET A 668 -32.98 2.11 34.26
N SER A 669 -33.01 2.59 35.51
CA SER A 669 -33.80 1.99 36.59
C SER A 669 -35.31 2.04 36.31
N THR A 670 -35.77 3.11 35.67
CA THR A 670 -37.17 3.30 35.27
C THR A 670 -37.49 2.48 34.02
N ALA A 671 -36.55 2.37 33.07
CA ALA A 671 -36.67 1.50 31.91
C ALA A 671 -36.79 0.03 32.32
N ALA A 672 -35.94 -0.44 33.24
CA ALA A 672 -35.99 -1.81 33.79
C ALA A 672 -37.35 -2.12 34.44
N LEU A 673 -37.87 -1.21 35.28
CA LEU A 673 -39.20 -1.35 35.89
C LEU A 673 -40.32 -1.42 34.84
N LYS A 674 -40.24 -0.59 33.80
CA LYS A 674 -41.20 -0.57 32.69
C LYS A 674 -41.19 -1.89 31.93
N ILE A 675 -40.00 -2.44 31.67
CA ILE A 675 -39.80 -3.74 31.02
C ILE A 675 -40.43 -4.85 31.86
N CYS A 676 -40.21 -4.84 33.18
CA CYS A 676 -40.85 -5.80 34.09
C CYS A 676 -42.38 -5.70 34.05
N GLU A 677 -42.93 -4.49 33.99
CA GLU A 677 -44.37 -4.27 33.87
C GLU A 677 -44.94 -4.80 32.53
N MET A 678 -44.24 -4.55 31.41
CA MET A 678 -44.63 -5.04 30.08
C MET A 678 -44.72 -6.57 30.02
N HIS A 679 -43.84 -7.26 30.74
CA HIS A 679 -43.81 -8.72 30.81
C HIS A 679 -44.66 -9.32 31.94
N GLY A 680 -45.50 -8.51 32.59
CA GLY A 680 -46.42 -8.97 33.64
C GLY A 680 -45.74 -9.30 34.97
N MET A 681 -44.49 -8.86 35.17
CA MET A 681 -43.66 -9.08 36.36
C MET A 681 -43.70 -7.86 37.32
N GLY A 682 -44.86 -7.21 37.44
CA GLY A 682 -45.04 -6.02 38.28
C GLY A 682 -45.02 -6.33 39.77
N GLY A 683 -44.04 -5.79 40.51
CA GLY A 683 -43.96 -5.84 41.98
C GLY A 683 -42.81 -6.64 42.60
N GLN A 684 -41.83 -7.09 41.81
CA GLN A 684 -40.64 -7.81 42.29
C GLN A 684 -39.53 -6.85 42.77
N SER A 685 -38.74 -7.30 43.74
CA SER A 685 -37.58 -6.57 44.27
C SER A 685 -36.41 -6.69 43.28
N ILE A 686 -36.06 -5.59 42.63
CA ILE A 686 -34.98 -5.54 41.64
C ILE A 686 -33.63 -5.57 42.37
N GLN A 687 -32.79 -6.56 42.07
CA GLN A 687 -31.41 -6.65 42.56
C GLN A 687 -30.43 -6.55 41.39
N TYR A 688 -29.31 -5.86 41.55
CA TYR A 688 -28.27 -5.81 40.53
C TYR A 688 -27.37 -7.05 40.60
N ALA A 689 -27.11 -7.67 39.45
CA ALA A 689 -26.19 -8.79 39.32
C ALA A 689 -24.77 -8.29 38.99
N PRO A 690 -23.72 -9.03 39.37
CA PRO A 690 -22.35 -8.74 38.95
C PRO A 690 -22.21 -8.75 37.42
N LEU A 691 -21.64 -7.67 36.87
CA LEU A 691 -21.42 -7.50 35.42
C LEU A 691 -20.56 -8.58 34.73
N PRO A 692 -19.59 -9.25 35.38
CA PRO A 692 -18.85 -10.37 34.75
C PRO A 692 -19.76 -11.54 34.31
N ILE A 693 -20.98 -11.61 34.83
CA ILE A 693 -21.98 -12.59 34.42
C ILE A 693 -22.52 -12.27 33.01
N ILE A 694 -22.47 -11.02 32.54
CA ILE A 694 -22.90 -10.62 31.20
C ILE A 694 -22.04 -11.30 30.13
N GLU A 695 -20.72 -11.29 30.28
CA GLU A 695 -19.81 -12.01 29.37
C GLU A 695 -20.13 -13.50 29.34
N THR A 696 -20.42 -14.09 30.51
CA THR A 696 -20.79 -15.51 30.63
C THR A 696 -22.15 -15.81 29.94
N LEU A 697 -23.13 -14.91 30.04
CA LEU A 697 -24.44 -15.04 29.40
C LEU A 697 -24.35 -14.88 27.87
N GLN A 698 -23.54 -13.93 27.40
CA GLN A 698 -23.29 -13.70 25.98
C GLN A 698 -22.51 -14.87 25.35
N GLU A 699 -21.49 -15.39 26.04
CA GLU A 699 -20.76 -16.59 25.62
C GLU A 699 -21.66 -17.83 25.60
N ALA A 700 -22.53 -18.01 26.59
CA ALA A 700 -23.49 -19.10 26.62
C ALA A 700 -24.52 -19.02 25.48
N ALA A 701 -24.97 -17.81 25.12
CA ALA A 701 -25.86 -17.58 23.99
C ALA A 701 -25.18 -17.88 22.64
N VAL A 702 -23.93 -17.45 22.46
CA VAL A 702 -23.10 -17.75 21.27
C VAL A 702 -22.83 -19.25 21.18
N GLN A 703 -22.46 -19.90 22.28
CA GLN A 703 -22.25 -21.34 22.33
C GLN A 703 -23.52 -22.11 21.99
N GLN A 704 -24.71 -21.66 22.42
CA GLN A 704 -25.98 -22.27 22.07
C GLN A 704 -26.37 -22.09 20.61
N MET A 705 -26.14 -20.92 20.01
CA MET A 705 -26.28 -20.75 18.57
C MET A 705 -25.37 -21.73 17.82
N GLN A 706 -24.14 -21.92 18.30
CA GLN A 706 -23.19 -22.88 17.74
C GLN A 706 -23.59 -24.35 18.00
N THR A 707 -24.19 -24.68 19.16
CA THR A 707 -24.68 -26.04 19.44
C THR A 707 -25.95 -26.36 18.64
N ALA A 708 -26.85 -25.40 18.47
CA ALA A 708 -28.04 -25.54 17.64
C ALA A 708 -27.67 -25.69 16.15
N ALA A 709 -26.62 -24.99 15.70
CA ALA A 709 -26.05 -25.18 14.36
C ALA A 709 -25.36 -26.55 14.21
N LYS A 710 -24.70 -27.07 15.26
CA LYS A 710 -24.08 -28.40 15.27
C LYS A 710 -25.05 -29.58 15.40
N ALA A 711 -26.23 -29.38 16.01
CA ALA A 711 -27.25 -30.42 16.20
C ALA A 711 -28.03 -30.77 14.91
N ALA A 712 -27.77 -30.07 13.80
CA ALA A 712 -28.40 -30.30 12.50
C ALA A 712 -27.57 -31.19 11.54
N ALA A 713 -26.44 -31.76 11.97
CA ALA A 713 -25.59 -32.63 11.16
C ALA A 713 -25.54 -34.08 11.69
N PRO A 714 -25.49 -35.13 10.84
CA PRO A 714 -25.53 -36.53 11.28
C PRO A 714 -24.22 -37.01 11.90
N GLU A 715 -24.35 -37.96 12.82
CA GLU A 715 -23.33 -38.51 13.73
C GLU A 715 -22.08 -39.14 13.09
N THR A 716 -20.94 -38.57 13.50
CA THR A 716 -19.61 -39.14 13.83
C THR A 716 -19.27 -40.59 13.47
N THR A 717 -18.18 -40.72 12.69
CA THR A 717 -17.15 -41.75 12.91
C THR A 717 -15.85 -41.08 13.38
N GLN A 718 -15.02 -41.86 14.09
CA GLN A 718 -13.89 -41.45 14.94
C GLN A 718 -12.88 -40.51 14.26
N LEU A 719 -12.37 -39.53 15.03
CA LEU A 719 -11.31 -38.60 14.65
C LEU A 719 -10.05 -39.37 14.19
N PRO A 720 -9.61 -39.23 12.93
CA PRO A 720 -8.23 -39.48 12.57
C PRO A 720 -7.37 -38.30 13.08
N ASP A 721 -6.09 -38.56 13.31
CA ASP A 721 -5.07 -37.53 13.52
C ASP A 721 -5.25 -36.39 12.49
N ALA A 722 -5.03 -35.14 12.92
CA ALA A 722 -5.14 -33.97 12.04
C ALA A 722 -4.42 -34.25 10.71
N PRO A 723 -5.12 -34.19 9.56
CA PRO A 723 -4.52 -34.57 8.29
C PRO A 723 -3.33 -33.64 8.02
N GLU A 724 -2.16 -34.22 7.76
CA GLU A 724 -1.06 -33.45 7.18
C GLU A 724 -1.56 -32.83 5.88
N GLN A 725 -1.66 -31.50 5.87
CA GLN A 725 -2.11 -30.74 4.71
C GLN A 725 -1.02 -30.85 3.63
N HIS A 726 -1.28 -31.67 2.61
CA HIS A 726 -0.42 -31.87 1.45
C HIS A 726 -1.01 -31.17 0.21
N LEU A 727 -0.14 -30.78 -0.73
CA LEU A 727 -0.56 -30.26 -2.04
C LEU A 727 -1.31 -31.34 -2.82
N ASP A 728 -2.03 -30.98 -3.90
CA ASP A 728 -2.63 -32.02 -4.74
C ASP A 728 -1.54 -32.90 -5.34
N GLU A 729 -1.51 -34.16 -4.90
CA GLU A 729 -0.70 -35.20 -5.50
C GLU A 729 -1.52 -35.92 -6.57
N TYR A 730 -0.82 -36.45 -7.58
CA TYR A 730 -1.45 -37.27 -8.60
C TYR A 730 -2.04 -38.52 -7.93
N PRO A 731 -3.31 -38.87 -8.16
CA PRO A 731 -3.93 -40.03 -7.52
C PRO A 731 -3.24 -41.32 -7.97
N MET A 732 -2.36 -41.87 -7.15
CA MET A 732 -1.64 -43.10 -7.47
C MET A 732 -2.55 -44.32 -7.25
N PRO A 733 -2.46 -45.36 -8.12
CA PRO A 733 -3.26 -46.58 -7.94
C PRO A 733 -2.91 -47.35 -6.66
N ASP A 734 -1.67 -47.18 -6.18
CA ASP A 734 -1.19 -47.65 -4.90
C ASP A 734 -0.39 -46.53 -4.19
N PRO A 735 -0.87 -46.01 -3.05
CA PRO A 735 -0.19 -44.92 -2.32
C PRO A 735 1.08 -45.38 -1.59
N THR A 736 1.35 -46.68 -1.49
CA THR A 736 2.55 -47.19 -0.81
C THR A 736 3.79 -47.25 -1.70
N LEU A 737 3.63 -47.01 -3.00
CA LEU A 737 4.69 -47.10 -4.00
C LEU A 737 4.75 -45.83 -4.84
N THR A 738 5.94 -45.53 -5.34
CA THR A 738 6.23 -44.32 -6.12
C THR A 738 6.88 -44.68 -7.46
N GLN A 739 6.91 -43.74 -8.41
CA GLN A 739 7.56 -43.97 -9.71
C GLN A 739 9.04 -44.35 -9.56
N ASP A 740 9.73 -43.83 -8.53
CA ASP A 740 11.11 -44.18 -8.20
C ASP A 740 11.29 -45.68 -7.93
N ASP A 741 10.25 -46.39 -7.47
CA ASP A 741 10.31 -47.82 -7.20
C ASP A 741 10.29 -48.64 -8.51
N LEU A 742 9.57 -48.18 -9.53
CA LEU A 742 9.66 -48.71 -10.90
C LEU A 742 11.02 -48.43 -11.55
N GLU A 743 11.56 -47.23 -11.34
CA GLU A 743 12.87 -46.84 -11.87
C GLU A 743 14.00 -47.69 -11.29
N LYS A 744 13.94 -48.05 -10.00
CA LYS A 744 14.89 -49.00 -9.38
C LYS A 744 14.85 -50.39 -10.03
N CYS A 745 13.71 -50.78 -10.59
CA CYS A 745 13.58 -52.01 -11.37
C CYS A 745 14.06 -51.87 -12.82
N GLY A 746 14.50 -50.68 -13.24
CA GLY A 746 15.04 -50.42 -14.58
C GLY A 746 13.98 -50.01 -15.61
N TYR A 747 12.75 -49.72 -15.18
CA TYR A 747 11.71 -49.18 -16.05
C TYR A 747 11.64 -47.66 -15.88
N MET A 748 11.95 -46.91 -16.93
CA MET A 748 11.99 -45.43 -16.90
C MET A 748 10.87 -44.78 -17.71
N ASP A 749 9.99 -45.58 -18.33
CA ASP A 749 8.84 -45.05 -19.04
C ASP A 749 7.73 -44.69 -18.05
N GLY A 750 7.10 -43.52 -18.25
CA GLY A 750 6.05 -43.00 -17.37
C GLY A 750 4.67 -43.63 -17.59
N ASP A 751 4.56 -44.56 -18.54
CA ASP A 751 3.27 -45.11 -19.00
C ASP A 751 2.72 -46.19 -18.05
N LEU A 752 3.54 -46.69 -17.13
CA LEU A 752 3.16 -47.69 -16.11
C LEU A 752 3.26 -47.09 -14.71
N LEU A 753 2.29 -47.41 -13.87
CA LEU A 753 2.18 -46.98 -12.48
C LEU A 753 2.33 -48.18 -11.53
N PRO A 754 3.12 -48.07 -10.45
CA PRO A 754 3.49 -49.19 -9.59
C PRO A 754 2.34 -49.66 -8.71
N LEU A 755 2.33 -50.96 -8.39
CA LEU A 755 1.35 -51.63 -7.55
C LEU A 755 2.03 -52.63 -6.62
N SER A 756 1.57 -52.67 -5.37
CA SER A 756 1.81 -53.79 -4.47
C SER A 756 1.09 -55.03 -4.99
N LYS A 757 1.49 -56.20 -4.48
CA LYS A 757 0.86 -57.47 -4.83
C LYS A 757 -0.62 -57.47 -4.44
N GLU A 758 -0.94 -56.93 -3.27
CA GLU A 758 -2.32 -56.77 -2.78
C GLU A 758 -3.14 -55.90 -3.74
N ARG A 759 -2.60 -54.75 -4.15
CA ARG A 759 -3.33 -53.84 -5.04
C ARG A 759 -3.47 -54.37 -6.46
N ALA A 760 -2.51 -55.15 -6.94
CA ALA A 760 -2.60 -55.89 -8.20
C ALA A 760 -3.78 -56.87 -8.22
N TYR A 761 -4.03 -57.61 -7.14
CA TYR A 761 -5.22 -58.48 -7.05
C TYR A 761 -6.51 -57.69 -7.18
N GLU A 762 -6.64 -56.60 -6.43
CA GLU A 762 -7.85 -55.78 -6.41
C GLU A 762 -8.17 -55.15 -7.76
N LEU A 763 -7.15 -54.63 -8.47
CA LEU A 763 -7.33 -54.02 -9.78
C LEU A 763 -7.62 -55.06 -10.86
N MET A 764 -7.01 -56.24 -10.79
CA MET A 764 -7.31 -57.33 -11.73
C MET A 764 -8.72 -57.91 -11.54
N GLU A 765 -9.25 -57.95 -10.30
CA GLU A 765 -10.66 -58.29 -10.04
C GLU A 765 -11.65 -57.27 -10.62
N ARG A 766 -11.17 -56.05 -10.92
CA ARG A 766 -11.95 -54.96 -11.51
C ARG A 766 -11.72 -54.82 -13.02
N ASP A 767 -11.16 -55.86 -13.65
CA ASP A 767 -10.87 -55.95 -15.08
C ASP A 767 -9.82 -54.93 -15.59
N LEU A 768 -8.91 -54.42 -14.74
CA LEU A 768 -7.75 -53.64 -15.19
C LEU A 768 -6.56 -54.57 -15.56
N THR A 769 -5.77 -54.17 -16.55
CA THR A 769 -4.63 -54.96 -17.01
C THR A 769 -3.42 -54.76 -16.08
N VAL A 770 -2.99 -55.83 -15.43
CA VAL A 770 -1.81 -55.81 -14.54
C VAL A 770 -0.56 -56.36 -15.24
N TYR A 771 0.55 -55.67 -15.05
CA TYR A 771 1.88 -56.02 -15.56
C TYR A 771 2.80 -56.43 -14.42
N ILE A 772 3.60 -57.45 -14.68
CA ILE A 772 4.66 -57.96 -13.83
C ILE A 772 5.97 -57.25 -14.22
N ILE A 773 6.63 -56.63 -13.25
CA ILE A 773 7.88 -55.91 -13.47
C ILE A 773 9.05 -56.74 -12.93
N GLN A 774 10.01 -57.04 -13.81
CA GLN A 774 11.24 -57.75 -13.49
C GLN A 774 12.48 -56.95 -13.88
N GLN A 775 13.53 -57.02 -13.05
CA GLN A 775 14.70 -56.19 -13.22
C GLN A 775 15.46 -56.53 -14.51
N GLY A 776 15.49 -55.59 -15.46
CA GLY A 776 16.17 -55.76 -16.75
C GLY A 776 15.40 -56.55 -17.81
N GLU A 777 14.14 -56.90 -17.56
CA GLU A 777 13.23 -57.50 -18.54
C GLU A 777 12.07 -56.54 -18.88
N ASN A 778 11.44 -56.73 -20.04
CA ASN A 778 10.28 -55.94 -20.42
C ASN A 778 9.06 -56.34 -19.57
N PRO A 779 8.15 -55.41 -19.23
CA PRO A 779 6.92 -55.70 -18.51
C PRO A 779 6.11 -56.82 -19.19
N ALA A 780 5.67 -57.80 -18.40
CA ALA A 780 4.86 -58.92 -18.89
C ALA A 780 3.45 -58.85 -18.29
N MET A 781 2.42 -59.00 -19.12
CA MET A 781 1.03 -59.01 -18.65
C MET A 781 0.75 -60.25 -17.78
N ALA A 782 0.12 -60.06 -16.63
CA ALA A 782 -0.43 -61.16 -15.82
C ALA A 782 -1.76 -61.61 -16.43
N PHE A 783 -1.93 -62.91 -16.70
CA PHE A 783 -3.15 -63.45 -17.29
C PHE A 783 -4.15 -63.93 -16.24
N ASP A 784 -3.66 -64.33 -15.07
CA ASP A 784 -4.48 -64.78 -13.94
C ASP A 784 -3.81 -64.53 -12.57
N THR A 785 -4.52 -64.92 -11.51
CA THR A 785 -4.05 -64.76 -10.13
C THR A 785 -2.87 -65.64 -9.78
N ALA A 786 -2.62 -66.73 -10.51
CA ALA A 786 -1.47 -67.60 -10.30
C ALA A 786 -0.17 -66.95 -10.81
N ASP A 787 -0.25 -66.12 -11.86
CA ASP A 787 0.87 -65.31 -12.33
C ASP A 787 1.30 -64.27 -11.27
N LEU A 788 0.35 -63.66 -10.56
CA LEU A 788 0.63 -62.77 -9.43
C LEU A 788 1.28 -63.50 -8.25
N ASP A 789 0.81 -64.70 -7.93
CA ASP A 789 1.37 -65.52 -6.84
C ASP A 789 2.83 -65.92 -7.11
N ALA A 790 3.17 -66.19 -8.38
CA ALA A 790 4.50 -66.65 -8.81
C ALA A 790 5.58 -65.56 -8.81
N HIS A 791 5.21 -64.28 -8.66
CA HIS A 791 6.12 -63.14 -8.63
C HIS A 791 6.10 -62.44 -7.27
N ASP A 792 7.30 -62.11 -6.77
CA ASP A 792 7.49 -61.44 -5.46
C ASP A 792 8.01 -59.99 -5.63
N GLY A 793 7.96 -59.45 -6.85
CA GLY A 793 8.38 -58.08 -7.17
C GLY A 793 7.24 -57.08 -7.28
N ILE A 794 7.53 -55.93 -7.88
CA ILE A 794 6.56 -54.85 -8.13
C ILE A 794 5.68 -55.22 -9.33
N PHE A 795 4.40 -54.86 -9.25
CA PHE A 795 3.46 -54.95 -10.37
C PHE A 795 3.16 -53.54 -10.88
N ALA A 796 2.47 -53.42 -12.01
CA ALA A 796 2.07 -52.13 -12.53
C ALA A 796 0.75 -52.19 -13.30
N VAL A 797 0.08 -51.04 -13.43
CA VAL A 797 -1.05 -50.82 -14.34
C VAL A 797 -0.69 -49.73 -15.33
N THR A 798 -1.32 -49.70 -16.50
CA THR A 798 -1.12 -48.58 -17.42
C THR A 798 -1.72 -47.31 -16.84
N ARG A 799 -1.06 -46.17 -17.07
CA ARG A 799 -1.58 -44.86 -16.67
C ARG A 799 -2.95 -44.59 -17.31
N GLU A 800 -3.11 -44.94 -18.58
CA GLU A 800 -4.36 -44.76 -19.33
C GLU A 800 -5.53 -45.53 -18.71
N GLU A 801 -5.37 -46.84 -18.44
CA GLU A 801 -6.44 -47.63 -17.81
C GLU A 801 -6.74 -47.20 -16.38
N TRP A 802 -5.73 -46.72 -15.65
CA TRP A 802 -5.93 -46.17 -14.32
C TRP A 802 -6.75 -44.87 -14.34
N GLU A 803 -6.43 -43.95 -15.25
CA GLU A 803 -7.14 -42.67 -15.41
C GLU A 803 -8.59 -42.85 -15.87
N GLU A 804 -8.91 -43.93 -16.57
CA GLU A 804 -10.29 -44.31 -16.95
C GLU A 804 -11.05 -45.03 -15.82
N SER A 805 -10.40 -45.34 -14.70
CA SER A 805 -10.99 -46.15 -13.63
C SER A 805 -11.92 -45.35 -12.70
N PRO A 806 -12.99 -45.97 -12.16
CA PRO A 806 -13.86 -45.34 -11.16
C PRO A 806 -13.13 -44.93 -9.86
N ASP A 807 -12.03 -45.61 -9.53
CA ASP A 807 -11.24 -45.30 -8.34
C ASP A 807 -10.48 -43.98 -8.51
N PHE A 808 -9.89 -43.75 -9.68
CA PHE A 808 -9.26 -42.48 -10.02
C PHE A 808 -10.29 -41.34 -9.97
N ASP A 809 -11.45 -41.54 -10.57
CA ASP A 809 -12.59 -40.61 -10.50
C ASP A 809 -13.00 -40.27 -9.06
N ALA A 810 -13.10 -41.28 -8.19
CA ALA A 810 -13.47 -41.10 -6.80
C ALA A 810 -12.40 -40.31 -6.02
N GLN A 811 -11.11 -40.60 -6.24
CA GLN A 811 -10.02 -39.89 -5.59
C GLN A 811 -9.93 -38.43 -6.05
N VAL A 812 -10.10 -38.16 -7.36
CA VAL A 812 -10.14 -36.80 -7.90
C VAL A 812 -11.35 -36.02 -7.39
N LYS A 813 -12.50 -36.68 -7.18
CA LYS A 813 -13.69 -36.01 -6.62
C LYS A 813 -13.52 -35.71 -5.12
N ALA A 814 -13.01 -36.65 -4.34
CA ALA A 814 -12.82 -36.48 -2.90
C ALA A 814 -11.92 -35.28 -2.58
N ARG A 815 -10.81 -35.10 -3.32
CA ARG A 815 -9.93 -33.93 -3.11
C ARG A 815 -10.59 -32.58 -3.39
N MET A 816 -11.62 -32.51 -4.24
CA MET A 816 -12.28 -31.24 -4.57
C MET A 816 -13.17 -30.72 -3.43
N ASP A 817 -13.56 -31.59 -2.50
CA ASP A 817 -14.42 -31.23 -1.37
C ASP A 817 -13.65 -30.52 -0.22
N HIS A 818 -12.31 -30.42 -0.30
CA HIS A 818 -11.42 -29.85 0.73
C HIS A 818 -10.72 -28.54 0.30
N GLN A 819 -11.47 -27.55 -0.19
CA GLN A 819 -10.87 -26.32 -0.76
C GLN A 819 -10.02 -25.49 0.22
N GLU A 820 -10.47 -25.29 1.46
CA GLU A 820 -9.75 -24.47 2.45
C GLU A 820 -8.44 -25.13 2.89
N GLU A 821 -8.44 -26.45 3.09
CA GLU A 821 -7.26 -27.23 3.47
C GLU A 821 -6.19 -27.20 2.36
N ARG A 822 -6.60 -27.24 1.09
CA ARG A 822 -5.70 -27.18 -0.08
C ARG A 822 -5.05 -25.80 -0.25
N GLU A 823 -5.78 -24.73 0.00
CA GLU A 823 -5.22 -23.37 -0.05
C GLU A 823 -4.17 -23.17 1.05
N GLN A 824 -4.45 -23.66 2.27
CA GLN A 824 -3.51 -23.61 3.37
C GLN A 824 -2.26 -24.46 3.09
N ALA A 825 -2.43 -25.67 2.52
CA ALA A 825 -1.33 -26.52 2.08
C ALA A 825 -0.40 -25.81 1.09
N PHE A 826 -0.95 -25.05 0.13
CA PHE A 826 -0.18 -24.23 -0.80
C PHE A 826 0.60 -23.11 -0.09
N LEU A 827 -0.04 -22.39 0.82
CA LEU A 827 0.57 -21.29 1.57
C LEU A 827 1.65 -21.76 2.55
N ASP A 828 1.57 -22.99 3.07
CA ASP A 828 2.54 -23.56 4.02
C ASP A 828 3.62 -24.43 3.36
N HIS A 829 3.45 -24.79 2.07
CA HIS A 829 4.41 -25.62 1.35
C HIS A 829 5.83 -25.03 1.33
N LYS A 830 6.86 -25.81 1.68
CA LYS A 830 8.24 -25.30 1.78
C LYS A 830 8.97 -25.17 0.44
N GLY A 831 8.51 -25.88 -0.60
CA GLY A 831 9.10 -25.88 -1.94
C GLY A 831 8.47 -24.86 -2.90
N ASP A 832 8.95 -24.87 -4.14
CA ASP A 832 8.37 -24.13 -5.26
C ASP A 832 7.07 -24.84 -5.72
N CYS A 833 5.94 -24.15 -5.71
CA CYS A 833 4.63 -24.69 -6.08
C CYS A 833 3.75 -23.63 -6.74
N PHE A 834 2.61 -24.05 -7.29
CA PHE A 834 1.63 -23.15 -7.88
C PHE A 834 0.20 -23.59 -7.53
N ALA A 835 -0.74 -22.66 -7.67
CA ALA A 835 -2.17 -22.85 -7.50
C ALA A 835 -2.94 -22.18 -8.64
N ILE A 836 -4.05 -22.76 -9.06
CA ILE A 836 -4.94 -22.24 -10.11
C ILE A 836 -6.30 -21.96 -9.50
N TYR A 837 -6.81 -20.77 -9.77
CA TYR A 837 -8.09 -20.28 -9.31
C TYR A 837 -8.97 -19.93 -10.51
N GLN A 838 -10.24 -20.34 -10.48
CA GLN A 838 -11.21 -19.99 -11.51
C GLN A 838 -12.42 -19.32 -10.89
N VAL A 839 -13.06 -18.42 -11.65
CA VAL A 839 -14.24 -17.70 -11.17
C VAL A 839 -15.38 -18.68 -10.88
N LYS A 840 -16.01 -18.52 -9.71
CA LYS A 840 -17.17 -19.32 -9.27
C LYS A 840 -18.27 -19.31 -10.31
N HIS A 841 -18.88 -20.48 -10.52
CA HIS A 841 -19.98 -20.65 -11.46
C HIS A 841 -21.35 -20.20 -10.88
N THR A 842 -21.45 -19.00 -10.32
CA THR A 842 -22.70 -18.41 -9.80
C THR A 842 -23.28 -17.36 -10.76
N ASP A 843 -24.61 -17.23 -10.83
CA ASP A 843 -25.28 -16.31 -11.75
C ASP A 843 -24.84 -14.84 -11.54
N GLU A 844 -24.50 -14.46 -10.32
CA GLU A 844 -24.03 -13.11 -9.94
C GLU A 844 -22.65 -12.76 -10.51
N LEU A 845 -21.81 -13.77 -10.76
CA LEU A 845 -20.45 -13.61 -11.29
C LEU A 845 -20.37 -13.93 -12.79
N ARG A 846 -21.51 -14.09 -13.46
CA ARG A 846 -21.58 -14.37 -14.89
C ARG A 846 -20.91 -13.27 -15.72
N ASP A 847 -21.11 -12.03 -15.30
CA ASP A 847 -20.67 -10.86 -16.04
C ASP A 847 -19.14 -10.69 -16.02
N ILE A 848 -18.42 -11.21 -15.01
CA ILE A 848 -16.95 -11.09 -14.91
C ILE A 848 -16.18 -12.28 -15.48
N ARG A 849 -16.88 -13.37 -15.84
CA ARG A 849 -16.26 -14.59 -16.37
C ARG A 849 -15.76 -14.34 -17.79
N TYR A 850 -14.52 -14.77 -18.06
CA TYR A 850 -13.85 -14.63 -19.35
C TYR A 850 -13.58 -13.19 -19.79
N GLU A 851 -13.73 -12.22 -18.89
CA GLU A 851 -13.52 -10.82 -19.19
C GLU A 851 -12.11 -10.34 -18.86
N GLY A 852 -11.58 -9.43 -19.67
CA GLY A 852 -10.26 -8.86 -19.46
C GLY A 852 -10.19 -8.00 -18.19
N LEU A 853 -9.00 -7.85 -17.63
CA LEU A 853 -8.82 -7.09 -16.39
C LEU A 853 -9.22 -5.60 -16.55
N GLU A 854 -9.09 -5.04 -17.76
CA GLU A 854 -9.53 -3.68 -18.08
C GLU A 854 -11.07 -3.54 -18.06
N TRP A 855 -11.80 -4.59 -18.45
CA TRP A 855 -13.25 -4.59 -18.46
C TRP A 855 -13.83 -4.68 -17.05
N ILE A 856 -13.30 -5.57 -16.20
CA ILE A 856 -13.70 -5.69 -14.78
C ILE A 856 -13.54 -4.32 -14.07
N LYS A 857 -12.45 -3.61 -14.34
CA LYS A 857 -12.20 -2.25 -13.82
C LYS A 857 -13.20 -1.22 -14.37
N SER A 858 -13.64 -1.37 -15.62
CA SER A 858 -14.55 -0.43 -16.28
C SER A 858 -15.96 -0.44 -15.68
N ILE A 859 -16.41 -1.59 -15.15
CA ILE A 859 -17.69 -1.73 -14.46
C ILE A 859 -17.59 -1.43 -12.95
N GLY A 860 -16.45 -0.90 -12.50
CA GLY A 860 -16.21 -0.57 -11.09
C GLY A 860 -15.98 -1.77 -10.18
N GLN A 861 -15.74 -2.96 -10.75
CA GLN A 861 -15.41 -4.16 -9.99
C GLN A 861 -13.89 -4.38 -9.95
N THR A 862 -13.45 -5.26 -9.04
CA THR A 862 -12.06 -5.68 -8.92
C THR A 862 -12.00 -7.19 -8.77
N VAL A 863 -10.85 -7.79 -9.06
CA VAL A 863 -10.64 -9.22 -8.87
C VAL A 863 -10.58 -9.51 -7.37
N GLN A 864 -11.59 -10.21 -6.85
CA GLN A 864 -11.73 -10.53 -5.41
C GLN A 864 -11.59 -12.03 -5.20
N ARG A 865 -10.79 -12.44 -4.20
CA ARG A 865 -10.58 -13.86 -3.85
C ARG A 865 -11.88 -14.65 -3.64
N ASP A 866 -12.89 -14.05 -3.01
CA ASP A 866 -14.17 -14.69 -2.69
C ASP A 866 -14.97 -15.09 -3.93
N ASN A 867 -14.68 -14.49 -5.08
CA ASN A 867 -15.32 -14.79 -6.36
C ASN A 867 -14.71 -16.00 -7.07
N TYR A 868 -13.69 -16.65 -6.48
CA TYR A 868 -12.91 -17.70 -7.12
C TYR A 868 -12.94 -18.99 -6.30
N ASP A 869 -12.92 -20.12 -7.00
CA ASP A 869 -12.68 -21.46 -6.46
C ASP A 869 -11.23 -21.86 -6.71
N LEU A 870 -10.59 -22.48 -5.71
CA LEU A 870 -9.29 -23.11 -5.89
C LEU A 870 -9.47 -24.45 -6.63
N VAL A 871 -9.02 -24.50 -7.88
CA VAL A 871 -9.26 -25.66 -8.74
C VAL A 871 -8.10 -26.64 -8.74
N TYR A 872 -6.85 -26.18 -8.53
CA TYR A 872 -5.67 -27.04 -8.58
C TYR A 872 -4.49 -26.47 -7.80
N THR A 873 -3.69 -27.32 -7.15
CA THR A 873 -2.42 -26.97 -6.49
C THR A 873 -1.38 -28.05 -6.78
N ALA A 874 -0.14 -27.72 -7.10
CA ALA A 874 0.92 -28.74 -7.22
C ALA A 874 2.33 -28.13 -7.11
N PRO A 875 3.37 -28.93 -6.82
CA PRO A 875 4.76 -28.52 -6.93
C PRO A 875 5.12 -28.09 -8.37
N LEU A 876 6.06 -27.16 -8.51
CA LEU A 876 6.64 -26.81 -9.81
C LEU A 876 7.65 -27.88 -10.24
N ALA A 877 7.44 -28.48 -11.41
CA ALA A 877 8.36 -29.47 -11.96
C ALA A 877 9.64 -28.80 -12.50
N PRO A 878 10.79 -29.51 -12.57
CA PRO A 878 12.02 -28.96 -13.17
C PRO A 878 11.86 -28.48 -14.62
N GLY A 879 10.86 -29.00 -15.33
CA GLY A 879 10.48 -28.55 -16.68
C GLY A 879 9.78 -27.18 -16.68
N ASP A 880 8.90 -26.92 -15.70
CA ASP A 880 8.14 -25.66 -15.59
C ASP A 880 9.08 -24.46 -15.36
N LEU A 881 10.23 -24.71 -14.74
CA LEU A 881 11.26 -23.70 -14.45
C LEU A 881 12.09 -23.26 -15.67
N LYS A 882 11.93 -23.92 -16.84
CA LYS A 882 12.66 -23.58 -18.06
C LYS A 882 11.92 -22.49 -18.85
N GLY A 883 12.35 -21.24 -18.73
CA GLY A 883 11.73 -20.11 -19.44
C GLY A 883 10.65 -19.43 -18.62
N SER A 884 9.57 -18.97 -19.26
CA SER A 884 8.43 -18.37 -18.55
C SER A 884 7.61 -19.46 -17.85
N VAL A 885 7.60 -19.45 -16.52
CA VAL A 885 6.79 -20.40 -15.72
C VAL A 885 5.31 -20.28 -16.07
N LEU A 886 4.81 -19.05 -16.24
CA LEU A 886 3.42 -18.80 -16.59
C LEU A 886 3.07 -19.38 -17.97
N ASP A 887 3.92 -19.17 -18.98
CA ASP A 887 3.67 -19.69 -20.32
C ASP A 887 3.76 -21.23 -20.33
N ASN A 888 4.64 -21.82 -19.52
CA ASN A 888 4.75 -23.27 -19.37
C ASN A 888 3.51 -23.86 -18.68
N LEU A 889 3.01 -23.22 -17.62
CA LEU A 889 1.77 -23.62 -16.94
C LEU A 889 0.55 -23.43 -17.85
N GLU A 890 0.45 -22.30 -18.55
CA GLU A 890 -0.58 -22.07 -19.57
C GLU A 890 -0.53 -23.18 -20.63
N TYR A 891 0.67 -23.49 -21.13
CA TYR A 891 0.85 -24.56 -22.10
C TYR A 891 0.39 -25.91 -21.55
N ARG A 892 0.78 -26.26 -20.32
CA ARG A 892 0.45 -27.54 -19.69
C ARG A 892 -1.06 -27.70 -19.51
N PHE A 893 -1.73 -26.74 -18.89
CA PHE A 893 -3.16 -26.85 -18.59
C PHE A 893 -4.06 -26.64 -19.81
N ASN A 894 -3.55 -26.04 -20.90
CA ASN A 894 -4.33 -25.83 -22.13
C ASN A 894 -4.02 -26.85 -23.24
N ASN A 895 -2.80 -27.40 -23.32
CA ASN A 895 -2.38 -28.30 -24.40
C ASN A 895 -2.14 -29.74 -23.96
N GLU A 896 -1.60 -29.95 -22.75
CA GLU A 896 -1.38 -31.29 -22.19
C GLU A 896 -2.61 -31.77 -21.42
N HIS A 897 -3.23 -30.87 -20.67
CA HIS A 897 -4.46 -31.05 -19.89
C HIS A 897 -4.41 -32.29 -18.99
N PRO A 898 -3.77 -32.18 -17.81
CA PRO A 898 -3.62 -33.31 -16.88
C PRO A 898 -4.94 -34.04 -16.62
N ALA A 899 -4.93 -35.38 -16.58
CA ALA A 899 -6.14 -36.19 -16.44
C ALA A 899 -6.88 -35.94 -15.12
N ASP A 900 -6.14 -35.54 -14.08
CA ASP A 900 -6.69 -35.20 -12.78
C ASP A 900 -7.25 -33.75 -12.73
N TYR A 901 -6.92 -32.90 -13.70
CA TYR A 901 -7.49 -31.56 -13.85
C TYR A 901 -8.86 -31.62 -14.56
N ARG A 902 -9.96 -31.63 -13.79
CA ARG A 902 -11.35 -31.76 -14.30
C ARG A 902 -12.07 -30.43 -14.55
N HIS A 903 -11.34 -29.33 -14.51
CA HIS A 903 -11.87 -27.99 -14.73
C HIS A 903 -11.68 -27.54 -16.19
N PRO A 904 -12.41 -26.50 -16.65
CA PRO A 904 -12.14 -25.88 -17.95
C PRO A 904 -10.67 -25.45 -18.08
N SER A 905 -10.18 -25.43 -19.32
CA SER A 905 -8.84 -24.92 -19.64
C SER A 905 -8.59 -23.54 -19.03
N MET A 906 -7.34 -23.30 -18.65
CA MET A 906 -6.88 -22.03 -18.11
C MET A 906 -7.12 -20.92 -19.14
N SER A 907 -7.95 -19.94 -18.80
CA SER A 907 -8.45 -18.93 -19.75
C SER A 907 -8.59 -17.55 -19.12
N VAL A 908 -8.98 -16.56 -19.92
CA VAL A 908 -9.21 -15.19 -19.44
C VAL A 908 -10.10 -15.23 -18.20
N SER A 909 -9.79 -14.44 -17.18
CA SER A 909 -10.40 -14.45 -15.85
C SER A 909 -9.91 -15.48 -14.85
N ASP A 910 -9.04 -16.41 -15.24
CA ASP A 910 -8.40 -17.31 -14.27
C ASP A 910 -7.21 -16.64 -13.57
N ILE A 911 -6.83 -17.14 -12.39
CA ILE A 911 -5.64 -16.70 -11.68
C ILE A 911 -4.68 -17.86 -11.45
N VAL A 912 -3.42 -17.64 -11.81
CA VAL A 912 -2.30 -18.52 -11.50
C VAL A 912 -1.50 -17.90 -10.35
N ALA A 913 -1.55 -18.52 -9.17
CA ALA A 913 -0.69 -18.17 -8.06
C ALA A 913 0.58 -19.02 -8.10
N ILE A 914 1.74 -18.38 -8.10
CA ILE A 914 3.05 -19.03 -8.12
C ILE A 914 3.76 -18.71 -6.81
N LYS A 915 4.19 -19.75 -6.10
CA LYS A 915 5.04 -19.66 -4.92
C LYS A 915 6.44 -20.15 -5.28
N ARG A 916 7.41 -19.24 -5.24
CA ARG A 916 8.83 -19.56 -5.47
C ARG A 916 9.70 -18.87 -4.45
N ASP A 917 10.69 -19.58 -3.91
CA ASP A 917 11.60 -19.06 -2.89
C ASP A 917 10.85 -18.41 -1.69
N GLY A 918 9.71 -18.99 -1.31
CA GLY A 918 8.83 -18.48 -0.25
C GLY A 918 8.01 -17.23 -0.61
N LYS A 919 8.11 -16.71 -1.85
CA LYS A 919 7.33 -15.56 -2.33
C LYS A 919 6.14 -16.03 -3.16
N VAL A 920 4.93 -15.61 -2.81
CA VAL A 920 3.71 -15.85 -3.60
C VAL A 920 3.48 -14.67 -4.56
N SER A 921 3.08 -14.96 -5.79
CA SER A 921 2.68 -13.97 -6.80
C SER A 921 1.44 -14.48 -7.53
N CYS A 922 0.42 -13.64 -7.69
CA CYS A 922 -0.84 -14.04 -8.32
C CYS A 922 -0.97 -13.33 -9.67
N HIS A 923 -1.27 -14.08 -10.72
CA HIS A 923 -1.27 -13.60 -12.09
C HIS A 923 -2.61 -13.89 -12.74
N TYR A 924 -3.31 -12.84 -13.14
CA TYR A 924 -4.55 -12.92 -13.91
C TYR A 924 -4.24 -13.29 -15.34
N CYS A 925 -4.90 -14.32 -15.85
CA CYS A 925 -4.90 -14.64 -17.26
C CYS A 925 -5.76 -13.59 -17.98
N ASP A 926 -5.11 -12.74 -18.78
CA ASP A 926 -5.77 -11.69 -19.56
C ASP A 926 -5.82 -12.09 -21.04
N SER A 927 -6.49 -11.29 -21.86
CA SER A 927 -6.63 -11.53 -23.31
C SER A 927 -5.28 -11.57 -24.05
N PHE A 928 -4.25 -10.98 -23.45
CA PHE A 928 -2.88 -10.95 -23.97
C PHE A 928 -1.87 -11.20 -22.84
N GLY A 929 -1.67 -12.48 -22.51
CA GLY A 929 -0.71 -12.91 -21.48
C GLY A 929 -1.22 -12.70 -20.07
N PHE A 930 -0.30 -12.45 -19.13
CA PHE A 930 -0.60 -12.43 -17.71
C PHE A 930 -0.40 -11.04 -17.09
N ALA A 931 -1.32 -10.65 -16.21
CA ALA A 931 -1.23 -9.41 -15.43
C ALA A 931 -1.16 -9.73 -13.93
N GLU A 932 -0.14 -9.24 -13.22
CA GLU A 932 -0.04 -9.47 -11.77
C GLU A 932 -1.23 -8.80 -11.04
N VAL A 933 -1.85 -9.53 -10.11
CA VAL A 933 -2.93 -9.07 -9.22
C VAL A 933 -2.43 -9.12 -7.78
N PRO A 934 -1.80 -8.03 -7.30
CA PRO A 934 -1.33 -7.94 -5.93
C PRO A 934 -2.49 -8.03 -4.94
N GLY A 935 -2.32 -8.77 -3.84
CA GLY A 935 -3.32 -8.89 -2.77
C GLY A 935 -4.48 -9.84 -3.08
N PHE A 936 -4.36 -10.70 -4.10
CA PHE A 936 -5.31 -11.80 -4.33
C PHE A 936 -5.20 -12.89 -3.25
N LEU A 937 -3.97 -13.20 -2.82
CA LEU A 937 -3.66 -14.02 -1.65
C LEU A 937 -2.88 -13.15 -0.62
N PRO A 938 -2.98 -13.45 0.69
CA PRO A 938 -2.27 -12.70 1.73
C PRO A 938 -0.73 -12.76 1.53
N ASP A 939 -0.04 -11.62 1.70
CA ASP A 939 1.39 -11.50 1.40
C ASP A 939 2.29 -12.26 2.40
N ASN A 940 3.26 -13.01 1.86
CA ASN A 940 4.37 -13.60 2.62
C ASN A 940 5.52 -12.56 2.79
N PRO A 941 6.05 -12.34 4.01
CA PRO A 941 6.90 -11.21 4.40
C PRO A 941 8.26 -10.99 3.69
N LEU A 942 8.66 -11.78 2.69
CA LEU A 942 10.03 -11.79 2.15
C LEU A 942 10.25 -11.01 0.82
N LYS A 943 9.22 -10.36 0.26
CA LYS A 943 9.28 -9.73 -1.09
C LYS A 943 9.78 -8.27 -1.12
N ASN A 944 10.12 -7.65 0.01
CA ASN A 944 10.42 -6.20 0.09
C ASN A 944 11.87 -5.76 -0.24
N THR A 945 12.83 -6.67 -0.43
CA THR A 945 14.25 -6.24 -0.46
C THR A 945 14.87 -6.04 -1.85
N GLU A 946 14.27 -6.51 -2.95
CA GLU A 946 14.96 -6.56 -4.27
C GLU A 946 14.42 -5.62 -5.36
N MET A 947 13.29 -4.94 -5.18
CA MET A 947 12.71 -4.07 -6.23
C MET A 947 12.86 -2.56 -5.98
N ALA A 948 13.77 -2.18 -5.07
CA ALA A 948 14.02 -0.79 -4.70
C ALA A 948 15.38 -0.28 -5.22
N VAL A 949 15.66 -0.45 -6.51
CA VAL A 949 16.70 0.32 -7.22
C VAL A 949 16.24 0.53 -8.67
N GLU A 950 15.58 1.66 -8.94
CA GLU A 950 15.65 2.44 -10.19
C GLU A 950 14.66 3.65 -10.13
N ASP A 951 15.27 4.82 -9.92
CA ASP A 951 14.97 6.20 -10.35
C ASP A 951 13.61 6.90 -10.10
N ASP A 952 13.67 7.83 -9.14
CA ASP A 952 13.57 9.29 -9.31
C ASP A 952 12.44 9.90 -10.17
N TYR A 953 11.45 10.47 -9.47
CA TYR A 953 10.64 11.58 -9.98
C TYR A 953 10.90 12.86 -9.15
N GLY A 954 11.94 13.58 -9.54
CA GLY A 954 12.32 14.91 -9.03
C GLY A 954 11.79 16.09 -9.86
N MET A 955 10.68 15.94 -10.58
CA MET A 955 10.11 17.00 -11.42
C MET A 955 8.61 17.13 -11.12
N ILE A 956 8.21 18.24 -10.50
CA ILE A 956 6.81 18.69 -10.41
C ILE A 956 6.74 20.14 -10.94
N ASP A 957 5.91 20.34 -11.97
CA ASP A 957 5.34 21.62 -12.44
C ASP A 957 6.10 22.61 -13.33
N GLY A 958 7.20 22.27 -14.03
CA GLY A 958 7.73 23.16 -15.09
C GLY A 958 8.12 24.58 -14.61
N ILE A 959 8.16 24.78 -13.28
CA ILE A 959 8.72 25.90 -12.55
C ILE A 959 9.71 25.24 -11.60
N ILE A 960 10.99 25.60 -11.75
CA ILE A 960 12.04 25.21 -10.82
C ILE A 960 11.70 25.83 -9.47
N ASN A 961 11.42 25.01 -8.45
CA ASN A 961 12.02 25.11 -7.13
C ASN A 961 11.59 23.94 -6.24
N ASN A 962 12.50 22.97 -6.13
CA ASN A 962 12.63 22.14 -4.95
C ASN A 962 12.93 23.03 -3.72
N GLY A 963 12.83 22.43 -2.53
CA GLY A 963 13.58 22.90 -1.36
C GLY A 963 15.06 23.19 -1.69
N PRO A 964 15.82 23.77 -0.75
CA PRO A 964 17.10 24.41 -1.03
C PRO A 964 18.00 23.52 -1.89
N LYS A 965 18.47 24.08 -3.03
CA LYS A 965 19.50 23.44 -3.85
C LYS A 965 20.65 23.02 -2.93
N GLU A 966 20.92 21.73 -2.87
CA GLU A 966 22.11 21.22 -2.21
C GLU A 966 23.34 21.75 -2.96
N GLN A 967 24.33 22.25 -2.21
CA GLN A 967 25.47 22.98 -2.76
C GLN A 967 26.40 22.03 -3.53
N THR A 968 26.97 22.49 -4.63
CA THR A 968 27.96 21.72 -5.42
C THR A 968 29.39 21.99 -4.98
N VAL A 969 30.34 21.11 -5.32
CA VAL A 969 31.76 21.30 -5.00
C VAL A 969 32.25 22.63 -5.59
N ALA A 970 31.83 22.95 -6.82
CA ALA A 970 32.19 24.20 -7.48
C ALA A 970 31.68 25.45 -6.73
N GLN A 971 30.50 25.38 -6.10
CA GLN A 971 29.95 26.49 -5.32
C GLN A 971 30.69 26.69 -4.00
N LEU A 972 31.01 25.60 -3.29
CA LEU A 972 31.81 25.63 -2.05
C LEU A 972 33.26 26.08 -2.32
N GLU A 973 33.86 25.66 -3.44
CA GLU A 973 35.18 26.14 -3.85
C GLU A 973 35.19 27.62 -4.22
N GLN A 974 34.14 28.11 -4.89
CA GLN A 974 34.00 29.53 -5.21
C GLN A 974 33.78 30.38 -3.96
N GLN A 975 33.07 29.83 -2.96
CA GLN A 975 32.87 30.42 -1.64
C GLN A 975 34.17 30.47 -0.82
N ALA A 976 35.00 29.42 -0.89
CA ALA A 976 36.33 29.44 -0.30
C ALA A 976 37.26 30.46 -1.00
N ARG A 977 37.19 30.57 -2.33
CA ARG A 977 37.97 31.54 -3.12
C ARG A 977 37.56 32.99 -2.90
N SER A 978 36.31 33.24 -2.50
CA SER A 978 35.83 34.57 -2.11
C SER A 978 36.14 34.93 -0.65
N GLY A 979 36.84 34.04 0.09
CA GLY A 979 37.30 34.28 1.45
C GLY A 979 36.25 34.01 2.54
N GLN A 980 35.13 33.36 2.20
CA GLN A 980 34.12 32.95 3.17
C GLN A 980 34.50 31.59 3.79
N PRO A 981 34.27 31.37 5.10
CA PRO A 981 34.56 30.10 5.76
C PRO A 981 33.62 29.01 5.24
N ILE A 982 34.19 27.85 4.87
CA ILE A 982 33.44 26.66 4.45
C ILE A 982 33.71 25.50 5.41
N SER A 983 32.72 24.64 5.61
CA SER A 983 32.84 23.41 6.40
C SER A 983 33.56 22.33 5.60
N LEU A 984 34.62 21.76 6.17
CA LEU A 984 35.36 20.65 5.57
C LEU A 984 34.53 19.36 5.52
N MET A 985 33.58 19.19 6.44
CA MET A 985 32.66 18.04 6.42
C MET A 985 31.64 18.17 5.28
N ASP A 986 31.15 19.37 5.01
CA ASP A 986 30.17 19.60 3.94
C ASP A 986 30.84 19.50 2.56
N LEU A 987 32.06 20.02 2.43
CA LEU A 987 32.88 19.84 1.22
C LEU A 987 33.17 18.36 0.95
N ALA A 988 33.51 17.58 1.99
CA ALA A 988 33.77 16.16 1.86
C ALA A 988 32.51 15.36 1.47
N ALA A 989 31.36 15.67 2.09
CA ALA A 989 30.08 15.03 1.76
C ALA A 989 29.64 15.33 0.33
N VAL A 990 29.78 16.59 -0.11
CA VAL A 990 29.43 17.04 -1.47
C VAL A 990 30.41 16.47 -2.51
N ALA A 991 31.71 16.41 -2.20
CA ALA A 991 32.72 15.80 -3.06
C ALA A 991 32.49 14.30 -3.24
N HIS A 992 32.22 13.56 -2.16
CA HIS A 992 31.91 12.13 -2.24
C HIS A 992 30.65 11.83 -3.06
N ARG A 993 29.69 12.74 -3.06
CA ARG A 993 28.48 12.65 -3.86
C ARG A 993 28.74 12.94 -5.34
N GLU A 994 29.41 14.05 -5.67
CA GLU A 994 29.74 14.36 -7.07
C GLU A 994 30.66 13.31 -7.71
N ASP A 995 31.55 12.69 -6.93
CA ASP A 995 32.44 11.63 -7.40
C ASP A 995 31.70 10.29 -7.61
N ARG A 996 30.57 10.09 -6.90
CA ARG A 996 29.63 8.99 -7.16
C ARG A 996 28.86 9.19 -8.47
N ASP A 997 28.40 10.42 -8.71
CA ASP A 997 27.62 10.79 -9.90
C ASP A 997 28.49 10.92 -11.17
N LYS A 998 29.80 11.10 -11.02
CA LYS A 998 30.79 11.18 -12.12
C LYS A 998 31.48 9.86 -12.46
N LYS A 999 31.01 8.70 -11.98
CA LYS A 999 31.60 7.42 -12.40
C LYS A 999 31.39 7.18 -13.90
N LYS A 1000 32.39 7.62 -14.68
CA LYS A 1000 32.56 7.33 -16.10
C LYS A 1000 32.96 5.87 -16.31
N SER A 1001 32.58 5.35 -17.47
CA SER A 1001 32.94 4.02 -18.00
C SER A 1001 34.41 3.65 -17.79
N VAL A 1002 34.61 2.38 -17.40
CA VAL A 1002 35.88 1.66 -17.17
C VAL A 1002 36.89 1.84 -18.33
N VAL A 1003 36.43 2.18 -19.54
CA VAL A 1003 37.25 2.34 -20.74
C VAL A 1003 38.14 3.59 -20.72
N GLU A 1004 37.78 4.67 -20.02
CA GLU A 1004 38.57 5.91 -20.00
C GLU A 1004 39.73 5.85 -18.98
N GLN A 1005 39.59 5.03 -17.91
CA GLN A 1005 40.64 4.79 -16.91
C GLN A 1005 41.74 3.84 -17.41
N LEU A 1006 41.45 2.97 -18.38
CA LEU A 1006 42.43 2.05 -18.97
C LEU A 1006 43.34 2.70 -20.02
N LYS A 1007 43.02 3.92 -20.49
CA LYS A 1007 43.84 4.64 -21.49
C LYS A 1007 44.96 5.51 -20.90
N SER A 1008 45.00 5.70 -19.58
CA SER A 1008 45.88 6.69 -18.93
C SER A 1008 47.04 6.12 -18.09
N GLN A 1009 47.38 4.83 -18.22
CA GLN A 1009 48.63 4.30 -17.63
C GLN A 1009 49.79 4.23 -18.63
N PRO A 1010 51.04 4.55 -18.23
CA PRO A 1010 52.17 4.63 -19.14
C PRO A 1010 52.69 3.25 -19.55
N LYS A 1011 53.02 3.09 -20.84
CA LYS A 1011 53.57 1.85 -21.43
C LYS A 1011 54.91 1.45 -20.76
N PRO A 1012 55.11 0.19 -20.36
CA PRO A 1012 56.41 -0.31 -19.93
C PRO A 1012 57.28 -0.70 -21.15
N GLU A 1013 58.54 -0.30 -21.11
CA GLU A 1013 59.57 -0.58 -22.12
C GLU A 1013 59.95 -2.07 -22.22
N HIS A 1014 60.30 -2.49 -23.44
CA HIS A 1014 60.84 -3.80 -23.78
C HIS A 1014 62.14 -4.13 -22.99
N LYS A 1015 62.11 -5.19 -22.18
CA LYS A 1015 63.33 -5.81 -21.64
C LYS A 1015 64.03 -6.67 -22.71
N LYS A 1016 65.25 -6.27 -23.07
CA LYS A 1016 66.24 -7.13 -23.74
C LYS A 1016 66.89 -8.10 -22.75
N THR A 1017 67.35 -9.22 -23.30
CA THR A 1017 67.90 -10.43 -22.69
C THR A 1017 69.20 -10.26 -21.87
N ALA A 1018 69.22 -10.92 -20.68
CA ALA A 1018 70.22 -11.76 -19.98
C ALA A 1018 71.76 -11.57 -20.16
N PRO A 1019 72.68 -12.15 -19.33
CA PRO A 1019 72.59 -12.77 -17.99
C PRO A 1019 73.80 -12.48 -17.01
N LYS A 1020 73.73 -13.11 -15.81
CA LYS A 1020 74.81 -13.79 -15.01
C LYS A 1020 75.27 -13.20 -13.66
N LYS A 1021 75.43 -14.18 -12.73
CA LYS A 1021 76.25 -14.27 -11.50
C LYS A 1021 75.66 -13.63 -10.23
N SER A 1022 75.20 -14.38 -9.21
CA SER A 1022 75.82 -15.39 -8.31
C SER A 1022 76.32 -14.77 -7.00
N ALA A 1023 75.85 -15.32 -5.88
CA ALA A 1023 76.35 -15.31 -4.48
C ALA A 1023 75.14 -15.11 -3.55
N GLU A 1024 74.61 -16.16 -2.95
CA GLU A 1024 75.05 -16.80 -1.69
C GLU A 1024 74.46 -16.15 -0.42
N ARG A 1025 73.82 -17.03 0.38
CA ARG A 1025 73.69 -17.06 1.85
C ARG A 1025 72.80 -16.00 2.52
N GLU A 1026 71.67 -16.45 3.05
CA GLU A 1026 71.46 -16.84 4.48
C GLU A 1026 71.58 -15.63 5.41
N ILE A 1027 70.42 -15.16 5.89
CA ILE A 1027 69.92 -15.26 7.28
C ILE A 1027 68.39 -15.24 7.22
#